data_AF-A0AA43FIW2-F1
#
_entry.id   AF-A0AA43FIW2-F1
#
_cell.length_a   1.000
_cell.length_b   1.000
_cell.length_c   1.000
_cell.angle_alpha   90.00
_cell.angle_beta   90.00
_cell.angle_gamma   90.00
#
_symmetry.space_group_name_H-M   'P 1'
#
loop_
_entity.id
_entity.type
_entity.pdbx_description
1 polymer ?
#
loop_
_entity_poly.entity_id
_entity_poly.type
_entity_poly.pdbx_seq_one_letter_code
_entity_poly.pdbx_strand_id
1 'polypeptide(L)'
;MQLEGLSRRARLYTQSPWRMAMDVALVLAAAALASHLRAQPLLWTQAMIVTWATGAWLLLAARWALFPSAPGGHSRWAFIALYILAAFALVAASAAPRQTEIPAGPDNGVPAQLPGPLDSWGADMPREIRVPIGGTSAARVWLFLMESHDTAPPRLAVTAGQCHLEDVQVEKGGGTPDALWESEGTESEYTLRIPRGCVPLEGGEVVFRPVTGSWIAIRGARVEQLPLRWEMWRHLAEPWNCILFWTTLLVVALGHGVAARGQGMAWRRMAMHGAMWGMVILGAMGALGAAAFYVELYYPWLTSQEGNVRSKEIFRKKSIHDVKLGWRLLPGFTAYTRQTPKSAPELFYANTQEGFRALDQEKSFPARGKVMVLGDSFAQGLFLSQKETIPAVMARRLGGYVYNFGVTAFSTDQEFTTFIQWIDRVDVEWVALLFYGNDILYTGVKRGYDLPKPVYEEVDGKVDFARMTLPSAEYVEEMNRHLQPLYNSSETYCCFTDKKASVAARTLGRMGRYLALLPYPGRLYSALVEDIRTTKLTSPAVHTDVTPELLEHPEKEKKRIELIFQFLAEIDRECRQRDRRFMVVFVPDILQVYHTDKPERGNLRRMFMDLCGAHGLRCLDPSDKLAAASRLADVYFIDDGHFSPYGARIVGEMMAEFIAGKND
;
A
#
# COMPACT_ATOMS: atom_id res chain seq x y z
N MET A 1 46.15 34.13 43.73
CA MET A 1 44.73 33.89 43.35
C MET A 1 44.52 32.72 42.38
N GLN A 2 45.22 32.59 41.23
CA GLN A 2 44.99 31.43 40.34
C GLN A 2 45.65 30.10 40.80
N LEU A 3 46.72 30.14 41.60
CA LEU A 3 47.35 28.93 42.17
C LEU A 3 46.59 28.36 43.38
N GLU A 4 45.89 29.20 44.16
CA GLU A 4 45.04 28.73 45.27
C GLU A 4 43.80 27.97 44.78
N GLY A 5 43.27 28.32 43.61
CA GLY A 5 42.15 27.64 42.96
C GLY A 5 42.46 26.21 42.52
N LEU A 6 43.70 25.95 42.07
CA LEU A 6 44.17 24.62 41.68
C LEU A 6 44.43 23.72 42.90
N SER A 7 44.94 24.28 44.01
CA SER A 7 45.15 23.53 45.26
C SER A 7 43.85 23.09 45.95
N ARG A 8 42.75 23.84 45.76
CA ARG A 8 41.41 23.47 46.24
C ARG A 8 40.78 22.36 45.41
N ARG A 9 41.01 22.33 44.08
CA ARG A 9 40.52 21.24 43.23
C ARG A 9 41.30 19.95 43.44
N ALA A 10 42.62 20.01 43.62
CA ALA A 10 43.43 18.83 43.93
C ALA A 10 43.02 18.16 45.26
N ARG A 11 42.64 18.94 46.27
CA ARG A 11 42.10 18.40 47.55
C ARG A 11 40.69 17.81 47.45
N LEU A 12 39.91 18.18 46.44
CA LEU A 12 38.59 17.58 46.18
C LEU A 12 38.70 16.22 45.47
N TYR A 13 39.79 15.96 44.75
CA TYR A 13 40.03 14.69 44.05
C TYR A 13 40.63 13.60 44.96
N THR A 14 41.33 13.96 46.03
CA THR A 14 41.88 12.99 47.01
C THR A 14 40.84 12.46 48.00
N GLN A 15 39.68 13.11 48.15
CA GLN A 15 38.65 12.70 49.12
C GLN A 15 37.50 11.85 48.53
N SER A 16 37.44 11.66 47.22
CA SER A 16 36.41 10.82 46.59
C SER A 16 36.91 10.21 45.28
N PRO A 17 37.48 9.00 45.32
CA PRO A 17 37.89 8.24 44.13
C PRO A 17 36.77 8.11 43.08
N TRP A 18 35.52 8.09 43.55
CA TRP A 18 34.31 8.02 42.72
C TRP A 18 34.10 9.24 41.82
N ARG A 19 34.44 10.46 42.27
CA ARG A 19 34.30 11.66 41.42
C ARG A 19 35.32 11.67 40.30
N MET A 20 36.56 11.25 40.57
CA MET A 20 37.59 11.12 39.54
C MET A 20 37.21 10.04 38.52
N ALA A 21 36.69 8.89 38.98
CA ALA A 21 36.19 7.84 38.10
C ALA A 21 35.01 8.31 37.23
N MET A 22 34.09 9.12 37.77
CA MET A 22 32.97 9.69 37.01
C MET A 22 33.44 10.71 35.97
N ASP A 23 34.35 11.62 36.33
CA ASP A 23 34.87 12.62 35.41
C ASP A 23 35.67 11.96 34.27
N VAL A 24 36.47 10.94 34.57
CA VAL A 24 37.20 10.15 33.57
C VAL A 24 36.23 9.36 32.70
N ALA A 25 35.19 8.75 33.27
CA ALA A 25 34.16 8.05 32.50
C ALA A 25 33.38 9.00 31.58
N LEU A 26 33.07 10.22 32.02
CA LEU A 26 32.39 11.23 31.21
C LEU A 26 33.27 11.70 30.04
N VAL A 27 34.57 11.90 30.29
CA VAL A 27 35.54 12.31 29.25
C VAL A 27 35.77 11.20 28.24
N LEU A 28 35.89 9.94 28.70
CA LEU A 28 36.02 8.79 27.81
C LEU A 28 34.74 8.51 27.01
N ALA A 29 33.56 8.66 27.62
CA ALA A 29 32.28 8.55 26.92
C ALA A 29 32.11 9.68 25.87
N ALA A 30 32.49 10.92 26.21
CA ALA A 30 32.47 12.03 25.26
C ALA A 30 33.47 11.84 24.11
N ALA A 31 34.66 11.30 24.39
CA ALA A 31 35.67 11.00 23.36
C ALA A 31 35.26 9.82 22.46
N ALA A 32 34.67 8.75 23.02
CA ALA A 32 34.13 7.62 22.26
C ALA A 32 32.95 8.05 21.38
N LEU A 33 32.05 8.90 21.91
CA LEU A 33 30.94 9.48 21.18
C LEU A 33 31.41 10.42 20.06
N ALA A 34 32.43 11.25 20.31
CA ALA A 34 33.01 12.13 19.29
C ALA A 34 33.72 11.35 18.17
N SER A 35 34.34 10.21 18.49
CA SER A 35 34.95 9.28 17.52
C SER A 35 33.88 8.61 16.64
N HIS A 36 32.82 8.09 17.25
CA HIS A 36 31.74 7.39 16.53
C HIS A 36 30.94 8.35 15.62
N LEU A 37 30.75 9.61 16.06
CA LEU A 37 29.99 10.61 15.31
C LEU A 37 30.79 11.30 14.18
N ARG A 38 32.14 11.25 14.18
CA ARG A 38 32.96 11.79 13.07
C ARG A 38 32.79 11.04 11.75
N ALA A 39 32.26 9.81 11.79
CA ALA A 39 31.99 9.02 10.59
C ALA A 39 30.70 9.44 9.86
N GLN A 40 29.81 10.24 10.47
CA GLN A 40 28.52 10.65 9.88
C GLN A 40 28.18 12.12 10.19
N PRO A 41 28.55 13.08 9.32
CA PRO A 41 28.42 14.51 9.60
C PRO A 41 26.98 14.99 9.82
N LEU A 42 25.98 14.28 9.30
CA LEU A 42 24.57 14.63 9.46
C LEU A 42 24.01 14.28 10.86
N LEU A 43 24.42 13.14 11.42
CA LEU A 43 24.10 12.76 12.80
C LEU A 43 24.78 13.70 13.80
N TRP A 44 25.94 14.26 13.44
CA TRP A 44 26.65 15.26 14.24
C TRP A 44 25.83 16.54 14.44
N THR A 45 25.22 17.06 13.36
CA THR A 45 24.37 18.27 13.43
C THR A 45 23.08 18.01 14.21
N GLN A 46 22.45 16.85 14.00
CA GLN A 46 21.23 16.47 14.74
C GLN A 46 21.52 16.22 16.23
N ALA A 47 22.60 15.50 16.55
CA ALA A 47 23.04 15.28 17.92
C ALA A 47 23.46 16.60 18.59
N MET A 48 24.13 17.51 17.88
CA MET A 48 24.44 18.85 18.39
C MET A 48 23.19 19.64 18.72
N ILE A 49 22.18 19.65 17.83
CA ILE A 49 20.91 20.37 18.07
C ILE A 49 20.19 19.79 19.29
N VAL A 50 20.06 18.47 19.39
CA VAL A 50 19.44 17.82 20.55
C VAL A 50 20.26 18.06 21.83
N THR A 51 21.58 17.98 21.77
CA THR A 51 22.48 18.19 22.93
C THR A 51 22.46 19.65 23.39
N TRP A 52 22.49 20.61 22.47
CA TRP A 52 22.36 22.04 22.78
C TRP A 52 20.99 22.36 23.36
N ALA A 53 19.93 21.82 22.77
CA ALA A 53 18.57 22.05 23.24
C ALA A 53 18.34 21.44 24.63
N THR A 54 18.91 20.26 24.88
CA THR A 54 18.85 19.58 26.19
C THR A 54 19.74 20.28 27.22
N GLY A 55 20.92 20.77 26.84
CA GLY A 55 21.78 21.60 27.68
C GLY A 55 21.14 22.94 28.05
N ALA A 56 20.51 23.61 27.08
CA ALA A 56 19.72 24.82 27.31
C ALA A 56 18.52 24.54 28.23
N TRP A 57 17.84 23.40 28.06
CA TRP A 57 16.76 22.95 28.93
C TRP A 57 17.23 22.69 30.36
N LEU A 58 18.37 22.00 30.55
CA LEU A 58 18.95 21.74 31.87
C LEU A 58 19.40 23.03 32.56
N LEU A 59 19.94 24.00 31.82
CA LEU A 59 20.30 25.32 32.35
C LEU A 59 19.06 26.16 32.71
N LEU A 60 18.00 26.10 31.90
CA LEU A 60 16.71 26.75 32.19
C LEU A 60 16.02 26.09 33.39
N ALA A 61 15.98 24.76 33.45
CA ALA A 61 15.43 24.00 34.56
C ALA A 61 16.22 24.23 35.86
N ALA A 62 17.55 24.29 35.80
CA ALA A 62 18.40 24.64 36.94
C ALA A 62 18.15 26.08 37.41
N ARG A 63 18.01 27.04 36.48
CA ARG A 63 17.65 28.43 36.79
C ARG A 63 16.23 28.53 37.38
N TRP A 64 15.29 27.71 36.93
CA TRP A 64 13.92 27.67 37.45
C TRP A 64 13.81 26.99 38.82
N ALA A 65 14.64 25.99 39.10
CA ALA A 65 14.75 25.38 40.43
C ALA A 65 15.34 26.34 41.48
N LEU A 66 16.14 27.33 41.04
CA LEU A 66 16.79 28.31 41.91
C LEU A 66 15.94 29.57 42.20
N PHE A 67 14.87 29.84 41.44
CA PHE A 67 14.02 31.03 41.61
C PHE A 67 12.50 30.70 41.54
N PRO A 68 11.89 30.22 42.65
CA PRO A 68 10.51 29.68 42.64
C PRO A 68 9.40 30.74 42.54
N SER A 69 9.68 32.01 42.82
CA SER A 69 8.67 33.01 43.21
C SER A 69 8.14 33.91 42.08
N ALA A 70 8.41 33.64 40.81
CA ALA A 70 7.84 34.44 39.72
C ALA A 70 6.32 34.15 39.52
N PRO A 71 5.42 35.13 39.72
CA PRO A 71 3.98 34.92 39.62
C PRO A 71 3.55 34.87 38.14
N GLY A 72 2.87 33.79 37.76
CA GLY A 72 2.37 33.56 36.40
C GLY A 72 2.41 32.09 36.00
N GLY A 73 1.49 31.27 36.53
CA GLY A 73 1.45 29.82 36.31
C GLY A 73 1.04 29.39 34.88
N HIS A 74 0.35 30.25 34.13
CA HIS A 74 -0.19 29.91 32.81
C HIS A 74 0.81 30.07 31.66
N SER A 75 1.81 30.94 31.76
CA SER A 75 2.84 31.10 30.71
C SER A 75 3.84 29.93 30.66
N ARG A 76 4.01 29.20 31.76
CA ARG A 76 4.96 28.08 31.90
C ARG A 76 4.53 26.86 31.09
N TRP A 77 3.25 26.52 31.11
CA TRP A 77 2.69 25.39 30.37
C TRP A 77 2.60 25.66 28.86
N ALA A 78 2.31 26.91 28.48
CA ALA A 78 2.32 27.32 27.08
C ALA A 78 3.70 27.15 26.44
N PHE A 79 4.78 27.43 27.17
CA PHE A 79 6.14 27.30 26.65
C PHE A 79 6.58 25.84 26.48
N ILE A 80 6.21 24.96 27.43
CA ILE A 80 6.46 23.52 27.31
C ILE A 80 5.67 22.93 26.13
N ALA A 81 4.40 23.32 25.99
CA ALA A 81 3.58 22.89 24.86
C ALA A 81 4.16 23.37 23.53
N LEU A 82 4.58 24.65 23.43
CA LEU A 82 5.23 25.18 22.22
C LEU A 82 6.53 24.44 21.89
N TYR A 83 7.32 24.11 22.90
CA TYR A 83 8.58 23.39 22.71
C TYR A 83 8.37 21.94 22.24
N ILE A 84 7.41 21.23 22.85
CA ILE A 84 7.02 19.88 22.40
C ILE A 84 6.50 19.95 20.96
N LEU A 85 5.63 20.91 20.65
CA LEU A 85 5.14 21.12 19.29
C LEU A 85 6.27 21.47 18.31
N ALA A 86 7.25 22.27 18.71
CA ALA A 86 8.42 22.60 17.88
C ALA A 86 9.33 21.38 17.66
N ALA A 87 9.55 20.56 18.68
CA ALA A 87 10.31 19.30 18.56
C ALA A 87 9.59 18.31 17.64
N PHE A 88 8.26 18.16 17.78
CA PHE A 88 7.44 17.34 16.88
C PHE A 88 7.44 17.89 15.46
N ALA A 89 7.34 19.20 15.26
CA ALA A 89 7.43 19.83 13.95
C ALA A 89 8.80 19.60 13.31
N LEU A 90 9.88 19.65 14.08
CA LEU A 90 11.24 19.39 13.60
C LEU A 90 11.44 17.91 13.22
N VAL A 91 10.90 16.98 14.02
CA VAL A 91 10.91 15.54 13.71
C VAL A 91 10.06 15.25 12.48
N ALA A 92 8.85 15.83 12.39
CA ALA A 92 7.96 15.67 11.24
C ALA A 92 8.59 16.25 9.95
N ALA A 93 9.25 17.40 10.04
CA ALA A 93 9.99 18.01 8.93
C ALA A 93 11.18 17.14 8.50
N SER A 94 11.90 16.53 9.46
CA SER A 94 12.99 15.59 9.15
C SER A 94 12.51 14.27 8.52
N ALA A 95 11.24 13.94 8.72
CA ALA A 95 10.64 12.73 8.20
C ALA A 95 10.06 12.90 6.79
N ALA A 96 9.96 14.12 6.24
CA ALA A 96 9.44 14.34 4.89
C ALA A 96 10.29 13.56 3.87
N PRO A 97 9.67 12.89 2.87
CA PRO A 97 10.41 12.24 1.81
C PRO A 97 11.34 13.26 1.14
N ARG A 98 12.62 12.92 1.03
CA ARG A 98 13.55 13.74 0.23
C ARG A 98 13.36 13.36 -1.23
N GLN A 99 12.91 14.32 -2.01
CA GLN A 99 12.84 14.21 -3.45
C GLN A 99 14.07 14.88 -4.06
N THR A 100 14.77 14.15 -4.92
CA THR A 100 15.90 14.65 -5.69
C THR A 100 15.57 14.49 -7.16
N GLU A 101 15.51 15.60 -7.89
CA GLU A 101 15.40 15.58 -9.35
C GLU A 101 16.80 15.55 -9.95
N ILE A 102 16.99 14.68 -10.93
CA ILE A 102 18.25 14.45 -11.62
C ILE A 102 17.97 14.73 -13.10
N PRO A 103 18.23 15.95 -13.58
CA PRO A 103 17.99 16.29 -14.97
C PRO A 103 18.93 15.48 -15.85
N ALA A 104 18.48 15.14 -17.06
CA ALA A 104 19.34 14.48 -18.02
C ALA A 104 20.54 15.37 -18.37
N GLY A 105 21.72 14.77 -18.44
CA GLY A 105 22.97 15.46 -18.71
C GLY A 105 24.19 14.52 -18.60
N PRO A 106 25.32 14.88 -19.24
CA PRO A 106 26.49 14.01 -19.34
C PRO A 106 27.10 13.65 -17.97
N ASP A 107 26.99 14.55 -16.99
CA ASP A 107 27.63 14.40 -15.69
C ASP A 107 26.74 13.77 -14.61
N ASN A 108 25.44 13.57 -14.90
CA ASN A 108 24.44 13.19 -13.90
C ASN A 108 24.10 11.70 -13.89
N GLY A 109 24.75 10.89 -14.73
CA GLY A 109 24.43 9.47 -14.91
C GLY A 109 23.12 9.20 -15.66
N VAL A 110 22.35 10.24 -16.00
CA VAL A 110 21.12 10.15 -16.79
C VAL A 110 21.39 10.81 -18.13
N PRO A 111 21.77 10.07 -19.19
CA PRO A 111 22.03 10.69 -20.48
C PRO A 111 20.72 11.24 -21.07
N ALA A 112 20.80 12.31 -21.88
CA ALA A 112 19.63 12.79 -22.62
C ALA A 112 19.11 11.70 -23.57
N GLN A 113 20.02 10.96 -24.21
CA GLN A 113 19.66 9.89 -25.12
C GLN A 113 20.38 8.60 -24.76
N LEU A 114 19.67 7.48 -24.87
CA LEU A 114 20.19 6.16 -24.59
C LEU A 114 20.00 5.26 -25.82
N PRO A 115 21.07 4.93 -26.57
CA PRO A 115 20.97 4.00 -27.69
C PRO A 115 20.65 2.58 -27.20
N GLY A 116 19.78 1.89 -27.94
CA GLY A 116 19.52 0.47 -27.74
C GLY A 116 20.60 -0.41 -28.37
N PRO A 117 20.59 -1.73 -28.09
CA PRO A 117 21.54 -2.67 -28.71
C PRO A 117 21.51 -2.72 -30.24
N LEU A 118 20.42 -2.27 -30.86
CA LEU A 118 20.26 -2.20 -32.32
C LEU A 118 20.90 -0.95 -32.95
N ASP A 119 21.29 0.04 -32.14
CA ASP A 119 21.76 1.34 -32.61
C ASP A 119 23.29 1.36 -32.75
N SER A 120 23.77 1.34 -33.99
CA SER A 120 25.21 1.45 -34.28
C SER A 120 25.75 2.88 -34.12
N TRP A 121 24.90 3.89 -34.29
CA TRP A 121 25.28 5.31 -34.24
C TRP A 121 25.68 5.78 -32.83
N GLY A 122 25.18 5.10 -31.78
CA GLY A 122 25.47 5.41 -30.39
C GLY A 122 26.60 4.58 -29.78
N ALA A 123 27.56 4.10 -30.59
CA ALA A 123 28.65 3.24 -30.10
C ALA A 123 29.46 3.87 -28.96
N ASP A 124 29.71 5.17 -29.04
CA ASP A 124 30.50 5.94 -28.06
C ASP A 124 29.64 6.61 -26.96
N MET A 125 28.32 6.41 -26.99
CA MET A 125 27.40 6.98 -26.01
C MET A 125 27.22 6.07 -24.79
N PRO A 126 26.82 6.62 -23.63
CA PRO A 126 26.42 5.82 -22.48
C PRO A 126 25.34 4.81 -22.86
N ARG A 127 25.50 3.54 -22.45
CA ARG A 127 24.52 2.47 -22.68
C ARG A 127 23.70 2.12 -21.46
N GLU A 128 23.80 2.92 -20.40
CA GLU A 128 23.06 2.71 -19.15
C GLU A 128 22.62 4.06 -18.57
N ILE A 129 21.45 4.06 -17.94
CA ILE A 129 21.00 5.15 -17.07
C ILE A 129 21.34 4.75 -15.65
N ARG A 130 22.11 5.57 -14.94
CA ARG A 130 22.51 5.37 -13.55
C ARG A 130 21.90 6.46 -12.70
N VAL A 131 20.89 6.08 -11.92
CA VAL A 131 20.18 6.99 -11.04
C VAL A 131 20.71 6.80 -9.61
N PRO A 132 21.52 7.73 -9.06
CA PRO A 132 22.04 7.62 -7.71
C PRO A 132 20.91 7.64 -6.68
N ILE A 133 20.92 6.66 -5.79
CA ILE A 133 20.04 6.52 -4.66
C ILE A 133 20.89 6.79 -3.43
N GLY A 134 20.60 7.89 -2.73
CA GLY A 134 21.26 8.14 -1.45
C GLY A 134 21.01 7.01 -0.43
N GLY A 135 21.86 6.96 0.61
CA GLY A 135 21.90 5.90 1.63
C GLY A 135 20.59 5.66 2.38
N THR A 136 19.67 4.94 1.74
CA THR A 136 18.35 4.63 2.27
C THR A 136 18.00 3.19 1.94
N SER A 137 17.28 2.53 2.85
CA SER A 137 16.90 1.14 2.65
C SER A 137 15.79 0.98 1.61
N ALA A 138 15.06 2.02 1.23
CA ALA A 138 14.04 1.97 0.19
C ALA A 138 13.90 3.33 -0.50
N ALA A 139 13.67 3.30 -1.80
CA ALA A 139 13.38 4.49 -2.59
C ALA A 139 12.36 4.18 -3.68
N ARG A 140 11.75 5.24 -4.20
CA ARG A 140 10.97 5.22 -5.43
C ARG A 140 11.70 6.04 -6.47
N VAL A 141 11.82 5.50 -7.68
CA VAL A 141 12.50 6.16 -8.80
C VAL A 141 11.50 6.37 -9.92
N TRP A 142 11.44 7.60 -10.43
CA TRP A 142 10.74 7.92 -11.65
C TRP A 142 11.74 8.15 -12.75
N LEU A 143 11.48 7.57 -13.91
CA LEU A 143 12.18 7.86 -15.15
C LEU A 143 11.21 8.58 -16.09
N PHE A 144 11.56 9.80 -16.49
CA PHE A 144 10.76 10.60 -17.39
C PHE A 144 11.34 10.50 -18.80
N LEU A 145 10.62 9.84 -19.69
CA LEU A 145 10.98 9.74 -21.10
C LEU A 145 10.23 10.82 -21.87
N MET A 146 10.92 11.44 -22.81
CA MET A 146 10.35 12.40 -23.75
C MET A 146 9.90 11.72 -25.04
N GLU A 147 10.59 10.65 -25.45
CA GLU A 147 10.32 9.94 -26.70
C GLU A 147 10.96 8.54 -26.68
N SER A 148 10.48 7.66 -27.56
CA SER A 148 11.13 6.39 -27.87
C SER A 148 11.03 6.04 -29.35
N HIS A 149 11.78 5.03 -29.78
CA HIS A 149 11.69 4.53 -31.14
C HIS A 149 10.28 4.02 -31.48
N ASP A 150 9.79 4.36 -32.67
CA ASP A 150 8.43 4.04 -33.13
C ASP A 150 8.21 2.55 -33.46
N THR A 151 9.18 1.85 -34.01
CA THR A 151 9.02 0.44 -34.43
C THR A 151 9.75 -0.53 -33.53
N ALA A 152 10.76 -0.07 -32.78
CA ALA A 152 11.59 -0.92 -31.93
C ALA A 152 11.86 -0.27 -30.55
N PRO A 153 10.84 0.10 -29.76
CA PRO A 153 11.07 0.68 -28.45
C PRO A 153 11.83 -0.30 -27.54
N PRO A 154 12.81 0.18 -26.75
CA PRO A 154 13.68 -0.71 -26.00
C PRO A 154 12.97 -1.40 -24.85
N ARG A 155 13.55 -2.53 -24.44
CA ARG A 155 13.29 -3.13 -23.13
C ARG A 155 14.46 -2.81 -22.22
N LEU A 156 14.20 -2.24 -21.06
CA LEU A 156 15.21 -1.86 -20.08
C LEU A 156 15.23 -2.89 -18.95
N ALA A 157 16.34 -3.61 -18.79
CA ALA A 157 16.59 -4.36 -17.57
C ALA A 157 16.95 -3.39 -16.46
N VAL A 158 16.22 -3.46 -15.34
CA VAL A 158 16.39 -2.56 -14.21
C VAL A 158 16.99 -3.30 -13.03
N THR A 159 18.11 -2.79 -12.54
CA THR A 159 18.83 -3.37 -11.39
C THR A 159 19.10 -2.32 -10.33
N ALA A 160 19.10 -2.70 -9.06
CA ALA A 160 19.56 -1.86 -7.97
C ALA A 160 20.53 -2.67 -7.11
N GLY A 161 21.80 -2.25 -7.07
CA GLY A 161 22.88 -3.04 -6.49
C GLY A 161 22.99 -4.43 -7.13
N GLN A 162 22.77 -5.48 -6.34
CA GLN A 162 22.78 -6.88 -6.82
C GLN A 162 21.37 -7.40 -7.15
N CYS A 163 20.32 -6.63 -6.87
CA CYS A 163 18.95 -7.04 -7.20
C CYS A 163 18.62 -6.72 -8.65
N HIS A 164 18.08 -7.71 -9.36
CA HIS A 164 17.25 -7.47 -10.51
C HIS A 164 15.84 -7.06 -10.04
N LEU A 165 15.33 -5.93 -10.52
CA LEU A 165 14.05 -5.38 -10.10
C LEU A 165 12.92 -5.79 -11.05
N GLU A 166 13.00 -5.34 -12.30
CA GLU A 166 12.09 -5.75 -13.38
C GLU A 166 12.69 -5.41 -14.76
N ASP A 167 12.13 -6.01 -15.81
CA ASP A 167 12.36 -5.59 -17.19
C ASP A 167 11.21 -4.68 -17.65
N VAL A 168 11.53 -3.40 -17.89
CA VAL A 168 10.56 -2.39 -18.33
C VAL A 168 10.49 -2.38 -19.85
N GLN A 169 9.35 -2.76 -20.41
CA GLN A 169 9.09 -2.54 -21.84
C GLN A 169 8.69 -1.08 -22.04
N VAL A 170 9.53 -0.32 -22.76
CA VAL A 170 9.21 1.06 -23.11
C VAL A 170 8.08 1.08 -24.13
N GLU A 171 7.10 1.97 -23.93
CA GLU A 171 6.01 2.22 -24.85
C GLU A 171 6.54 2.75 -26.18
N LYS A 172 5.83 2.44 -27.27
CA LYS A 172 6.16 2.92 -28.61
C LYS A 172 6.00 4.45 -28.67
N GLY A 173 7.04 5.12 -29.13
CA GLY A 173 7.05 6.56 -29.36
C GLY A 173 6.70 6.95 -30.79
N GLY A 174 6.85 8.24 -31.09
CA GLY A 174 6.67 8.81 -32.43
C GLY A 174 7.88 8.62 -33.34
N GLY A 175 9.04 8.22 -32.80
CA GLY A 175 10.29 8.18 -33.55
C GLY A 175 10.78 9.57 -33.96
N THR A 176 10.41 10.60 -33.18
CA THR A 176 10.73 11.99 -33.44
C THR A 176 12.25 12.20 -33.46
N PRO A 177 12.84 12.82 -34.50
CA PRO A 177 14.28 13.02 -34.60
C PRO A 177 14.87 13.83 -33.43
N ASP A 178 16.17 13.63 -33.14
CA ASP A 178 16.95 14.17 -32.00
C ASP A 178 16.89 15.69 -31.78
N ALA A 179 16.34 16.48 -32.70
CA ALA A 179 16.18 17.93 -32.54
C ALA A 179 14.78 18.36 -32.09
N LEU A 180 13.77 17.47 -32.16
CA LEU A 180 12.36 17.85 -32.01
C LEU A 180 11.64 17.17 -30.85
N TRP A 181 12.19 16.08 -30.32
CA TRP A 181 11.58 15.32 -29.23
C TRP A 181 11.41 16.12 -27.92
N GLU A 182 12.17 17.20 -27.69
CA GLU A 182 11.94 18.10 -26.56
C GLU A 182 10.60 18.86 -26.66
N SER A 183 10.12 19.14 -27.87
CA SER A 183 8.89 19.90 -28.12
C SER A 183 7.72 19.06 -28.65
N GLU A 184 8.03 17.97 -29.36
CA GLU A 184 7.06 17.15 -30.10
C GLU A 184 7.03 15.69 -29.64
N GLY A 185 7.93 15.30 -28.72
CA GLY A 185 8.00 13.94 -28.21
C GLY A 185 6.78 13.52 -27.42
N THR A 186 6.48 12.22 -27.43
CA THR A 186 5.42 11.64 -26.58
C THR A 186 5.98 11.35 -25.18
N GLU A 187 5.71 12.24 -24.23
CA GLU A 187 6.14 12.06 -22.85
C GLU A 187 5.55 10.79 -22.21
N SER A 188 6.40 10.00 -21.54
CA SER A 188 5.99 8.85 -20.73
C SER A 188 6.75 8.80 -19.41
N GLU A 189 6.12 8.22 -18.38
CA GLU A 189 6.66 8.16 -17.03
C GLU A 189 6.67 6.71 -16.52
N TYR A 190 7.83 6.28 -16.01
CA TYR A 190 7.99 4.95 -15.43
C TYR A 190 8.34 5.09 -13.95
N THR A 191 7.51 4.49 -13.09
CA THR A 191 7.74 4.49 -11.64
C THR A 191 8.21 3.12 -11.18
N LEU A 192 9.36 3.09 -10.53
CA LEU A 192 9.97 1.89 -9.96
C LEU A 192 10.04 2.00 -8.44
N ARG A 193 9.62 0.95 -7.73
CA ARG A 193 9.83 0.83 -6.28
C ARG A 193 11.04 -0.05 -6.03
N ILE A 194 12.01 0.46 -5.28
CA ILE A 194 13.22 -0.29 -4.91
C ILE A 194 12.96 -1.03 -3.59
N PRO A 195 12.97 -2.37 -3.59
CA PRO A 195 12.81 -3.16 -2.38
C PRO A 195 13.97 -2.95 -1.41
N ARG A 196 13.72 -3.26 -0.14
CA ARG A 196 14.76 -3.21 0.89
C ARG A 196 15.86 -4.22 0.66
N GLY A 197 17.09 -3.83 0.99
CA GLY A 197 18.27 -4.70 0.89
C GLY A 197 18.89 -4.76 -0.50
N CYS A 198 18.25 -4.19 -1.52
CA CYS A 198 18.81 -4.14 -2.87
C CYS A 198 19.95 -3.12 -3.00
N VAL A 199 19.91 -2.06 -2.19
CA VAL A 199 20.90 -0.99 -2.20
C VAL A 199 21.59 -0.95 -0.84
N PRO A 200 22.94 -0.85 -0.79
CA PRO A 200 23.67 -0.64 0.45
C PRO A 200 23.20 0.63 1.18
N LEU A 201 23.26 0.61 2.51
CA LEU A 201 22.90 1.79 3.33
C LEU A 201 23.81 2.99 3.09
N GLU A 202 25.02 2.79 2.56
CA GLU A 202 25.94 3.86 2.18
C GLU A 202 25.50 4.59 0.89
N GLY A 203 24.51 4.05 0.19
CA GLY A 203 24.04 4.51 -1.11
C GLY A 203 24.30 3.48 -2.21
N GLY A 204 23.74 3.73 -3.38
CA GLY A 204 23.98 2.95 -4.59
C GLY A 204 23.25 3.56 -5.77
N GLU A 205 23.02 2.79 -6.82
CA GLU A 205 22.41 3.29 -8.06
C GLU A 205 21.30 2.34 -8.51
N VAL A 206 20.25 2.89 -9.13
CA VAL A 206 19.41 2.12 -10.05
C VAL A 206 20.05 2.22 -11.42
N VAL A 207 20.32 1.07 -12.03
CA VAL A 207 20.83 0.98 -13.39
C VAL A 207 19.71 0.49 -14.31
N PHE A 208 19.38 1.28 -15.32
CA PHE A 208 18.52 0.89 -16.43
C PHE A 208 19.41 0.60 -17.63
N ARG A 209 19.39 -0.66 -18.11
CA ARG A 209 20.19 -1.11 -19.25
C ARG A 209 19.27 -1.58 -20.37
N PRO A 210 19.38 -1.06 -21.61
CA PRO A 210 18.59 -1.56 -22.72
C PRO A 210 19.11 -2.94 -23.11
N VAL A 211 18.24 -3.94 -23.04
CA VAL A 211 18.56 -5.34 -23.39
C VAL A 211 18.08 -5.71 -24.79
N THR A 212 17.09 -4.99 -25.31
CA THR A 212 16.58 -5.14 -26.69
C THR A 212 16.11 -3.78 -27.22
N GLY A 213 15.86 -3.70 -28.52
CA GLY A 213 15.28 -2.53 -29.18
C GLY A 213 16.30 -1.43 -29.48
N SER A 214 15.78 -0.26 -29.81
CA SER A 214 16.52 0.93 -30.24
C SER A 214 16.46 2.02 -29.15
N TRP A 215 16.54 3.28 -29.53
CA TRP A 215 16.84 4.38 -28.61
C TRP A 215 15.64 4.86 -27.81
N ILE A 216 15.96 5.51 -26.69
CA ILE A 216 15.04 6.35 -25.91
C ILE A 216 15.66 7.69 -25.60
N ALA A 217 14.75 8.59 -25.31
CA ALA A 217 14.96 9.99 -25.12
C ALA A 217 14.47 10.35 -23.72
N ILE A 218 15.34 10.86 -22.86
CA ILE A 218 15.15 10.96 -21.41
C ILE A 218 15.22 12.43 -20.99
N ARG A 219 14.20 12.88 -20.26
CA ARG A 219 14.19 14.22 -19.65
C ARG A 219 14.99 14.26 -18.37
N GLY A 220 14.93 13.18 -17.60
CA GLY A 220 15.58 13.06 -16.31
C GLY A 220 15.00 11.93 -15.48
N ALA A 221 15.44 11.87 -14.23
CA ALA A 221 14.90 10.98 -13.23
C ALA A 221 14.54 11.75 -11.96
N ARG A 222 13.64 11.19 -11.15
CA ARG A 222 13.39 11.66 -9.78
C ARG A 222 13.59 10.50 -8.83
N VAL A 223 14.20 10.77 -7.68
CA VAL A 223 14.34 9.80 -6.59
C VAL A 223 13.61 10.34 -5.37
N GLU A 224 12.64 9.59 -4.88
CA GLU A 224 12.01 9.81 -3.58
C GLU A 224 12.57 8.79 -2.61
N GLN A 225 13.40 9.28 -1.69
CA GLN A 225 13.85 8.48 -0.56
C GLN A 225 12.68 8.24 0.37
N LEU A 226 12.26 6.98 0.47
CA LEU A 226 11.19 6.61 1.38
C LEU A 226 11.78 6.65 2.80
N PRO A 227 11.20 7.45 3.71
CA PRO A 227 11.76 7.60 5.04
C PRO A 227 11.91 6.24 5.74
N LEU A 228 13.00 6.06 6.50
CA LEU A 228 13.24 4.95 7.45
C LEU A 228 12.24 4.94 8.64
N ARG A 229 11.04 5.46 8.43
CA ARG A 229 10.05 5.96 9.41
C ARG A 229 9.60 4.94 10.45
N TRP A 230 9.88 3.65 10.29
CA TRP A 230 9.39 2.62 11.22
C TRP A 230 10.48 1.91 12.04
N GLU A 231 11.68 1.72 11.50
CA GLU A 231 12.73 0.94 12.19
C GLU A 231 13.59 1.80 13.12
N MET A 232 13.82 3.06 12.79
CA MET A 232 14.53 3.96 13.69
C MET A 232 13.76 4.12 15.01
N TRP A 233 12.43 4.22 14.93
CA TRP A 233 11.58 4.20 16.12
C TRP A 233 11.56 2.84 16.81
N ARG A 234 11.61 1.72 16.07
CA ARG A 234 11.65 0.37 16.67
C ARG A 234 12.94 0.12 17.46
N HIS A 235 14.09 0.49 16.89
CA HIS A 235 15.40 0.32 17.51
C HIS A 235 15.73 1.37 18.58
N LEU A 236 15.17 2.59 18.48
CA LEU A 236 15.28 3.56 19.57
C LEU A 236 14.28 3.26 20.69
N ALA A 237 13.07 2.77 20.40
CA ALA A 237 12.07 2.46 21.42
C ALA A 237 12.44 1.23 22.27
N GLU A 238 13.06 0.19 21.70
CA GLU A 238 13.32 -1.06 22.43
C GLU A 238 14.28 -0.90 23.63
N PRO A 239 15.50 -0.35 23.49
CA PRO A 239 16.41 -0.20 24.61
C PRO A 239 16.02 0.98 25.51
N TRP A 240 15.59 2.11 24.93
CA TRP A 240 15.33 3.32 25.71
C TRP A 240 14.06 3.21 26.55
N ASN A 241 13.00 2.56 26.07
CA ASN A 241 11.81 2.36 26.91
C ASN A 241 12.09 1.37 28.05
N CYS A 242 12.87 0.33 27.81
CA CYS A 242 13.32 -0.56 28.88
C CYS A 242 14.23 0.16 29.87
N ILE A 243 15.20 0.95 29.42
CA ILE A 243 16.08 1.73 30.29
C ILE A 243 15.25 2.75 31.09
N LEU A 244 14.41 3.57 30.46
CA LEU A 244 13.54 4.53 31.15
C LEU A 244 12.64 3.82 32.17
N PHE A 245 12.01 2.71 31.80
CA PHE A 245 11.15 1.92 32.70
C PHE A 245 11.92 1.37 33.91
N TRP A 246 13.05 0.70 33.68
CA TRP A 246 13.87 0.14 34.77
C TRP A 246 14.50 1.23 35.64
N THR A 247 14.93 2.35 35.06
CA THR A 247 15.45 3.49 35.82
C THR A 247 14.34 4.13 36.67
N THR A 248 13.11 4.18 36.17
CA THR A 248 11.93 4.64 36.93
C THR A 248 11.65 3.71 38.11
N LEU A 249 11.59 2.41 37.86
CA LEU A 249 11.34 1.39 38.88
C LEU A 249 12.42 1.41 39.96
N LEU A 250 13.69 1.56 39.56
CA LEU A 250 14.82 1.69 40.48
C LEU A 250 14.70 2.96 41.33
N VAL A 251 14.38 4.12 40.73
CA VAL A 251 14.20 5.40 41.44
C VAL A 251 13.01 5.35 42.41
N VAL A 252 11.90 4.71 42.02
CA VAL A 252 10.72 4.53 42.89
C VAL A 252 11.02 3.54 44.02
N ALA A 253 11.68 2.41 43.74
CA ALA A 253 12.04 1.41 44.75
C ALA A 253 13.07 1.95 45.76
N LEU A 254 14.09 2.68 45.29
CA LEU A 254 15.05 3.39 46.14
C LEU A 254 14.36 4.51 46.94
N GLY A 255 13.40 5.21 46.34
CA GLY A 255 12.55 6.19 47.04
C GLY A 255 11.74 5.56 48.18
N HIS A 256 11.10 4.42 47.92
CA HIS A 256 10.28 3.71 48.90
C HIS A 256 11.10 3.07 50.04
N GLY A 257 12.19 2.39 49.71
CA GLY A 257 13.06 1.73 50.69
C GLY A 257 13.72 2.70 51.67
N VAL A 258 13.91 3.97 51.27
CA VAL A 258 14.53 4.98 52.13
C VAL A 258 13.52 5.93 52.79
N ALA A 259 12.34 6.15 52.19
CA ALA A 259 11.22 6.82 52.87
C ALA A 259 10.77 6.06 54.14
N ALA A 260 10.92 4.74 54.16
CA ALA A 260 10.65 3.89 55.32
C ALA A 260 11.61 4.12 56.51
N ARG A 261 12.72 4.86 56.35
CA ARG A 261 13.76 5.03 57.39
C ARG A 261 13.85 6.39 58.06
N GLY A 262 12.96 7.33 57.75
CA GLY A 262 12.67 8.49 58.61
C GLY A 262 13.77 9.55 58.83
N GLN A 263 13.49 10.76 58.33
CA GLN A 263 13.89 12.09 58.83
C GLN A 263 15.14 12.79 58.26
N GLY A 264 14.90 13.98 57.67
CA GLY A 264 15.90 14.98 57.26
C GLY A 264 15.46 15.82 56.05
N MET A 265 15.70 17.15 56.06
CA MET A 265 15.30 18.08 54.97
C MET A 265 15.82 17.70 53.57
N ALA A 266 16.92 16.96 53.48
CA ALA A 266 17.44 16.41 52.24
C ALA A 266 16.45 15.44 51.55
N TRP A 267 15.60 14.75 52.34
CA TRP A 267 14.62 13.78 51.85
C TRP A 267 13.45 14.41 51.13
N ARG A 268 12.98 15.58 51.59
CA ARG A 268 11.94 16.34 50.87
C ARG A 268 12.42 16.74 49.47
N ARG A 269 13.71 17.01 49.31
CA ARG A 269 14.31 17.29 47.99
C ARG A 269 14.36 16.03 47.13
N MET A 270 14.85 14.89 47.64
CA MET A 270 14.86 13.65 46.84
C MET A 270 13.46 13.15 46.49
N ALA A 271 12.49 13.24 47.39
CA ALA A 271 11.09 12.90 47.10
C ALA A 271 10.49 13.83 46.03
N MET A 272 10.79 15.13 46.06
CA MET A 272 10.41 16.04 44.96
C MET A 272 11.10 15.68 43.65
N HIS A 273 12.37 15.26 43.67
CA HIS A 273 13.06 14.84 42.44
C HIS A 273 12.47 13.53 41.90
N GLY A 274 12.14 12.56 42.77
CA GLY A 274 11.45 11.33 42.38
C GLY A 274 10.05 11.61 41.79
N ALA A 275 9.28 12.50 42.41
CA ALA A 275 7.99 12.93 41.87
C ALA A 275 8.14 13.68 40.53
N MET A 276 9.17 14.51 40.39
CA MET A 276 9.47 15.23 39.15
C MET A 276 9.87 14.28 38.03
N TRP A 277 10.73 13.29 38.30
CA TRP A 277 11.05 12.23 37.33
C TRP A 277 9.83 11.39 36.98
N GLY A 278 9.01 11.01 37.97
CA GLY A 278 7.73 10.32 37.74
C GLY A 278 6.80 11.12 36.81
N MET A 279 6.72 12.45 36.97
CA MET A 279 5.96 13.32 36.07
C MET A 279 6.58 13.44 34.69
N VAL A 280 7.91 13.48 34.56
CA VAL A 280 8.60 13.48 33.25
C VAL A 280 8.35 12.16 32.50
N ILE A 281 8.39 11.03 33.21
CA ILE A 281 8.15 9.71 32.62
C ILE A 281 6.68 9.55 32.24
N LEU A 282 5.73 9.96 33.09
CA LEU A 282 4.30 10.01 32.74
C LEU A 282 4.04 10.95 31.55
N GLY A 283 4.75 12.08 31.48
CA GLY A 283 4.68 13.00 30.34
C GLY A 283 5.23 12.39 29.05
N ALA A 284 6.35 11.66 29.13
CA ALA A 284 6.93 10.94 27.99
C ALA A 284 6.03 9.79 27.53
N MET A 285 5.46 9.01 28.46
CA MET A 285 4.47 7.96 28.14
C MET A 285 3.19 8.55 27.56
N GLY A 286 2.73 9.70 28.09
CA GLY A 286 1.60 10.44 27.53
C GLY A 286 1.89 10.97 26.12
N ALA A 287 3.11 11.46 25.86
CA ALA A 287 3.53 11.92 24.53
C ALA A 287 3.69 10.77 23.53
N LEU A 288 4.24 9.62 23.95
CA LEU A 288 4.31 8.41 23.14
C LEU A 288 2.91 7.85 22.87
N GLY A 289 2.04 7.86 23.88
CA GLY A 289 0.62 7.50 23.72
C GLY A 289 -0.12 8.44 22.79
N ALA A 290 0.14 9.75 22.86
CA ALA A 290 -0.42 10.76 21.96
C ALA A 290 0.17 10.66 20.54
N ALA A 291 1.44 10.31 20.38
CA ALA A 291 2.06 10.06 19.07
C ALA A 291 1.53 8.77 18.44
N ALA A 292 1.38 7.69 19.21
CA ALA A 292 0.72 6.46 18.77
C ALA A 292 -0.75 6.72 18.44
N PHE A 293 -1.46 7.52 19.24
CA PHE A 293 -2.82 7.98 18.95
C PHE A 293 -2.86 8.83 17.68
N TYR A 294 -1.95 9.78 17.50
CA TYR A 294 -1.87 10.62 16.30
C TYR A 294 -1.56 9.75 15.08
N VAL A 295 -0.64 8.79 15.16
CA VAL A 295 -0.40 7.85 14.08
C VAL A 295 -1.65 6.99 13.85
N GLU A 296 -2.28 6.38 14.84
CA GLU A 296 -3.45 5.53 14.61
C GLU A 296 -4.73 6.28 14.18
N LEU A 297 -4.90 7.56 14.53
CA LEU A 297 -6.08 8.35 14.13
C LEU A 297 -5.82 9.15 12.85
N TYR A 298 -4.61 9.71 12.73
CA TYR A 298 -4.23 10.61 11.65
C TYR A 298 -3.55 9.89 10.48
N TYR A 299 -2.84 8.77 10.71
CA TYR A 299 -2.23 7.99 9.62
C TYR A 299 -3.26 7.26 8.77
N PRO A 300 -4.28 6.56 9.33
CA PRO A 300 -5.41 6.10 8.53
C PRO A 300 -6.11 7.27 7.88
N TRP A 301 -6.25 8.45 8.51
CA TRP A 301 -6.83 9.61 7.81
C TRP A 301 -5.97 10.11 6.63
N LEU A 302 -4.64 10.07 6.73
CA LEU A 302 -3.72 10.43 5.64
C LEU A 302 -3.61 9.36 4.55
N THR A 303 -3.76 8.07 4.88
CA THR A 303 -3.62 6.94 3.94
C THR A 303 -4.96 6.43 3.40
N SER A 304 -6.05 6.54 4.16
CA SER A 304 -7.43 6.29 3.69
C SER A 304 -7.97 7.40 2.78
N GLN A 305 -7.14 8.40 2.46
CA GLN A 305 -7.39 9.31 1.34
C GLN A 305 -7.55 8.57 0.00
N GLU A 306 -7.19 7.27 -0.10
CA GLU A 306 -7.14 6.57 -1.39
C GLU A 306 -8.26 5.54 -1.67
N GLY A 307 -8.70 4.68 -0.73
CA GLY A 307 -9.50 3.48 -1.11
C GLY A 307 -10.97 3.38 -0.64
N ASN A 308 -11.19 3.20 0.66
CA ASN A 308 -12.32 2.36 1.11
C ASN A 308 -13.74 2.97 1.17
N VAL A 309 -13.92 4.28 1.44
CA VAL A 309 -15.28 4.89 1.43
C VAL A 309 -15.81 5.08 0.00
N ARG A 310 -14.91 5.05 -0.98
CA ARG A 310 -15.22 5.38 -2.37
C ARG A 310 -16.06 4.29 -3.03
N SER A 311 -15.84 3.00 -2.74
CA SER A 311 -16.33 1.87 -3.54
C SER A 311 -17.85 1.72 -3.59
N LYS A 312 -18.54 1.66 -2.44
CA LYS A 312 -20.00 1.45 -2.41
C LYS A 312 -20.78 2.62 -2.98
N GLU A 313 -20.35 3.85 -2.70
CA GLU A 313 -21.00 5.05 -3.24
C GLU A 313 -20.73 5.23 -4.72
N ILE A 314 -19.49 4.94 -5.16
CA ILE A 314 -19.14 4.84 -6.57
C ILE A 314 -19.97 3.77 -7.27
N PHE A 315 -20.06 2.56 -6.72
CA PHE A 315 -20.81 1.46 -7.31
C PHE A 315 -22.29 1.81 -7.49
N ARG A 316 -22.92 2.41 -6.46
CA ARG A 316 -24.31 2.88 -6.54
C ARG A 316 -24.49 4.01 -7.56
N LYS A 317 -23.53 4.94 -7.66
CA LYS A 317 -23.54 6.03 -8.67
C LYS A 317 -23.29 5.53 -10.09
N LYS A 318 -22.57 4.42 -10.24
CA LYS A 318 -22.11 3.89 -11.53
C LYS A 318 -22.93 2.71 -12.03
N SER A 319 -24.05 2.37 -11.40
CA SER A 319 -24.86 1.21 -11.80
C SER A 319 -26.30 1.61 -12.07
N ILE A 320 -26.94 0.85 -12.95
CA ILE A 320 -28.37 0.91 -13.25
C ILE A 320 -28.96 -0.49 -13.19
N HIS A 321 -30.28 -0.56 -12.99
CA HIS A 321 -30.98 -1.81 -13.14
C HIS A 321 -30.86 -2.38 -14.54
N ASP A 322 -30.67 -3.68 -14.62
CA ASP A 322 -30.80 -4.46 -15.84
C ASP A 322 -31.72 -5.65 -15.56
N VAL A 323 -32.80 -5.77 -16.33
CA VAL A 323 -33.80 -6.81 -16.07
C VAL A 323 -33.24 -8.23 -16.19
N LYS A 324 -32.24 -8.43 -17.05
CA LYS A 324 -31.64 -9.74 -17.30
C LYS A 324 -30.38 -9.99 -16.49
N LEU A 325 -29.72 -8.96 -15.98
CA LEU A 325 -28.49 -9.11 -15.19
C LEU A 325 -28.66 -8.73 -13.72
N GLY A 326 -29.82 -8.21 -13.32
CA GLY A 326 -30.04 -7.55 -12.03
C GLY A 326 -29.56 -6.10 -12.09
N TRP A 327 -28.27 -5.90 -12.32
CA TRP A 327 -27.68 -4.58 -12.56
C TRP A 327 -26.58 -4.64 -13.62
N ARG A 328 -26.23 -3.47 -14.16
CA ARG A 328 -25.07 -3.25 -15.02
C ARG A 328 -24.48 -1.88 -14.75
N LEU A 329 -23.29 -1.61 -15.30
CA LEU A 329 -22.68 -0.30 -15.16
C LEU A 329 -23.42 0.73 -16.01
N LEU A 330 -23.44 1.98 -15.56
CA LEU A 330 -24.06 3.12 -16.23
C LEU A 330 -23.37 3.36 -17.59
N PRO A 331 -24.10 3.25 -18.71
CA PRO A 331 -23.58 3.54 -20.04
C PRO A 331 -22.92 4.91 -20.18
N GLY A 332 -21.77 4.94 -20.85
CA GLY A 332 -21.05 6.18 -21.16
C GLY A 332 -20.53 6.95 -19.95
N PHE A 333 -20.62 6.38 -18.74
CA PHE A 333 -20.11 7.02 -17.54
C PHE A 333 -18.60 7.22 -17.64
N THR A 334 -18.12 8.42 -17.30
CA THR A 334 -16.69 8.72 -17.21
C THR A 334 -16.39 9.37 -15.87
N ALA A 335 -15.23 9.05 -15.31
CA ALA A 335 -14.68 9.73 -14.14
C ALA A 335 -13.20 10.01 -14.35
N TYR A 336 -12.81 11.20 -13.93
CA TYR A 336 -11.45 11.71 -14.03
C TYR A 336 -10.85 11.85 -12.64
N THR A 337 -9.55 11.61 -12.52
CA THR A 337 -8.77 11.91 -11.33
C THR A 337 -7.90 13.14 -11.58
N ARG A 338 -7.55 13.83 -10.49
CA ARG A 338 -6.50 14.84 -10.50
C ARG A 338 -5.52 14.48 -9.40
N GLN A 339 -4.24 14.34 -9.74
CA GLN A 339 -3.20 14.10 -8.74
C GLN A 339 -3.04 15.32 -7.82
N THR A 340 -3.18 16.53 -8.37
CA THR A 340 -3.18 17.77 -7.62
C THR A 340 -4.28 18.70 -8.12
N PRO A 341 -4.71 19.70 -7.34
CA PRO A 341 -5.68 20.69 -7.81
C PRO A 341 -5.26 21.40 -9.12
N LYS A 342 -3.95 21.45 -9.40
CA LYS A 342 -3.37 22.10 -10.59
C LYS A 342 -3.13 21.13 -11.76
N SER A 343 -3.11 19.81 -11.54
CA SER A 343 -2.89 18.86 -12.63
C SER A 343 -4.08 18.82 -13.57
N ALA A 344 -3.81 18.53 -14.85
CA ALA A 344 -4.85 18.18 -15.79
C ALA A 344 -5.63 16.96 -15.27
N PRO A 345 -6.95 16.89 -15.48
CA PRO A 345 -7.72 15.71 -15.18
C PRO A 345 -7.28 14.55 -16.08
N GLU A 346 -6.97 13.40 -15.48
CA GLU A 346 -6.66 12.18 -16.20
C GLU A 346 -7.89 11.26 -16.21
N LEU A 347 -8.17 10.62 -17.34
CA LEU A 347 -9.26 9.65 -17.41
C LEU A 347 -8.93 8.45 -16.54
N PHE A 348 -9.64 8.30 -15.44
CA PHE A 348 -9.43 7.21 -14.50
C PHE A 348 -10.33 6.02 -14.80
N TYR A 349 -11.58 6.29 -15.19
CA TYR A 349 -12.60 5.26 -15.30
C TYR A 349 -13.58 5.63 -16.39
N ALA A 350 -13.82 4.73 -17.35
CA ALA A 350 -14.85 4.90 -18.37
C ALA A 350 -15.67 3.62 -18.54
N ASN A 351 -16.96 3.79 -18.83
CA ASN A 351 -17.83 2.74 -19.32
C ASN A 351 -18.20 2.99 -20.79
N THR A 352 -18.39 1.92 -21.55
CA THR A 352 -18.92 1.96 -22.92
C THR A 352 -20.43 2.25 -22.91
N GLN A 353 -21.03 2.49 -24.09
CA GLN A 353 -22.48 2.65 -24.25
C GLN A 353 -23.25 1.37 -23.91
N GLU A 354 -22.60 0.22 -23.96
CA GLU A 354 -23.18 -1.06 -23.58
C GLU A 354 -23.28 -1.21 -22.05
N GLY A 355 -22.58 -0.36 -21.27
CA GLY A 355 -22.60 -0.41 -19.81
C GLY A 355 -21.56 -1.39 -19.24
N PHE A 356 -20.41 -1.49 -19.89
CA PHE A 356 -19.25 -2.26 -19.44
C PHE A 356 -18.02 -1.37 -19.34
N ARG A 357 -16.96 -1.80 -18.66
CA ARG A 357 -15.72 -1.03 -18.55
C ARG A 357 -15.11 -0.88 -19.96
N ALA A 358 -14.81 0.35 -20.37
CA ALA A 358 -14.04 0.59 -21.59
C ALA A 358 -12.60 0.08 -21.40
N LEU A 359 -11.74 0.08 -22.43
CA LEU A 359 -10.28 -0.06 -22.24
C LEU A 359 -9.54 1.26 -22.40
N ASP A 360 -10.12 2.20 -23.14
CA ASP A 360 -9.58 3.53 -23.42
C ASP A 360 -10.76 4.53 -23.55
N GLN A 361 -10.63 5.60 -24.35
CA GLN A 361 -11.70 6.56 -24.67
C GLN A 361 -12.78 6.02 -25.61
N GLU A 362 -12.77 4.72 -25.88
CA GLU A 362 -13.74 4.08 -26.75
C GLU A 362 -15.15 4.18 -26.17
N LYS A 363 -16.08 4.68 -27.00
CA LYS A 363 -17.48 4.81 -26.61
C LYS A 363 -18.22 3.49 -26.72
N SER A 364 -17.81 2.59 -27.61
CA SER A 364 -18.45 1.31 -27.88
C SER A 364 -17.40 0.25 -28.17
N PHE A 365 -17.79 -1.00 -27.98
CA PHE A 365 -16.97 -2.15 -28.30
C PHE A 365 -16.66 -2.25 -29.81
N PRO A 366 -15.41 -2.53 -30.20
CA PRO A 366 -15.09 -2.86 -31.59
C PRO A 366 -15.75 -4.21 -31.96
N ALA A 367 -15.92 -4.47 -33.27
CA ALA A 367 -16.55 -5.71 -33.74
C ALA A 367 -15.70 -6.96 -33.48
N ARG A 368 -14.37 -6.81 -33.51
CA ARG A 368 -13.41 -7.90 -33.33
C ARG A 368 -12.47 -7.61 -32.17
N GLY A 369 -12.31 -8.60 -31.30
CA GLY A 369 -11.33 -8.61 -30.23
C GLY A 369 -10.62 -9.96 -30.12
N LYS A 370 -9.70 -10.04 -29.19
CA LYS A 370 -8.95 -11.26 -28.89
C LYS A 370 -9.63 -12.07 -27.80
N VAL A 371 -10.08 -11.40 -26.75
CA VAL A 371 -10.53 -12.04 -25.51
C VAL A 371 -11.76 -11.34 -24.95
N MET A 372 -12.73 -12.11 -24.48
CA MET A 372 -13.82 -11.67 -23.62
C MET A 372 -13.48 -12.03 -22.18
N VAL A 373 -13.35 -11.03 -21.30
CA VAL A 373 -13.05 -11.24 -19.87
C VAL A 373 -14.31 -11.02 -19.05
N LEU A 374 -14.80 -12.09 -18.45
CA LEU A 374 -15.92 -12.15 -17.51
C LEU A 374 -15.39 -12.14 -16.08
N GLY A 375 -16.22 -11.67 -15.16
CA GLY A 375 -15.92 -11.73 -13.73
C GLY A 375 -16.68 -10.66 -12.97
N ASP A 376 -16.23 -10.46 -11.75
CA ASP A 376 -16.80 -9.51 -10.82
C ASP A 376 -16.02 -8.18 -10.78
N SER A 377 -15.89 -7.61 -9.57
CA SER A 377 -15.05 -6.46 -9.26
C SER A 377 -13.58 -6.59 -9.66
N PHE A 378 -13.01 -7.79 -9.68
CA PHE A 378 -11.63 -8.02 -10.10
C PHE A 378 -11.45 -7.89 -11.61
N ALA A 379 -12.37 -8.45 -12.39
CA ALA A 379 -12.38 -8.28 -13.85
C ALA A 379 -12.66 -6.81 -14.23
N GLN A 380 -13.62 -6.17 -13.55
CA GLN A 380 -13.93 -4.76 -13.76
C GLN A 380 -12.72 -3.83 -13.47
N GLY A 381 -11.81 -4.27 -12.60
CA GLY A 381 -10.74 -3.45 -12.05
C GLY A 381 -11.30 -2.35 -11.16
N LEU A 382 -12.14 -2.73 -10.19
CA LEU A 382 -12.57 -1.82 -9.13
C LEU A 382 -11.31 -1.25 -8.46
N PHE A 383 -11.22 0.08 -8.34
CA PHE A 383 -10.04 0.87 -7.90
C PHE A 383 -8.86 0.99 -8.85
N LEU A 384 -8.85 0.28 -9.97
CA LEU A 384 -7.79 0.43 -10.97
C LEU A 384 -8.16 1.54 -11.93
N SER A 385 -7.15 2.30 -12.37
CA SER A 385 -7.32 3.17 -13.52
C SER A 385 -7.59 2.34 -14.78
N GLN A 386 -8.05 3.02 -15.81
CA GLN A 386 -8.42 2.44 -17.08
C GLN A 386 -7.29 1.59 -17.70
N LYS A 387 -6.04 2.03 -17.53
CA LYS A 387 -4.84 1.40 -18.07
C LYS A 387 -4.30 0.26 -17.21
N GLU A 388 -4.73 0.16 -15.96
CA GLU A 388 -4.20 -0.79 -14.96
C GLU A 388 -5.04 -2.06 -14.82
N THR A 389 -6.25 -2.10 -15.40
CA THR A 389 -7.12 -3.28 -15.34
C THR A 389 -6.45 -4.51 -15.98
N ILE A 390 -6.83 -5.71 -15.50
CA ILE A 390 -6.38 -6.99 -16.07
C ILE A 390 -6.62 -7.03 -17.61
N PRO A 391 -7.83 -6.71 -18.11
CA PRO A 391 -8.09 -6.57 -19.54
C PRO A 391 -7.17 -5.60 -20.29
N ALA A 392 -6.86 -4.43 -19.70
CA ALA A 392 -5.96 -3.46 -20.32
C ALA A 392 -4.51 -3.97 -20.42
N VAL A 393 -4.05 -4.67 -19.37
CA VAL A 393 -2.73 -5.33 -19.38
C VAL A 393 -2.69 -6.41 -20.48
N MET A 394 -3.73 -7.24 -20.57
CA MET A 394 -3.84 -8.29 -21.60
C MET A 394 -3.85 -7.70 -23.02
N ALA A 395 -4.62 -6.62 -23.25
CA ALA A 395 -4.72 -5.97 -24.55
C ALA A 395 -3.34 -5.49 -25.05
N ARG A 396 -2.54 -4.87 -24.17
CA ARG A 396 -1.15 -4.45 -24.49
C ARG A 396 -0.26 -5.65 -24.81
N ARG A 397 -0.40 -6.75 -24.07
CA ARG A 397 0.45 -7.94 -24.24
C ARG A 397 0.09 -8.79 -25.47
N LEU A 398 -1.19 -8.90 -25.80
CA LEU A 398 -1.69 -9.74 -26.90
C LEU A 398 -1.77 -9.01 -28.25
N GLY A 399 -1.74 -7.67 -28.26
CA GLY A 399 -1.88 -6.90 -29.49
C GLY A 399 -3.28 -7.01 -30.09
N GLY A 400 -4.27 -6.44 -29.41
CA GLY A 400 -5.66 -6.40 -29.87
C GLY A 400 -6.62 -6.00 -28.76
N TYR A 401 -7.91 -5.89 -29.09
CA TYR A 401 -8.92 -5.50 -28.11
C TYR A 401 -9.25 -6.65 -27.14
N VAL A 402 -9.41 -6.34 -25.85
CA VAL A 402 -9.86 -7.28 -24.83
C VAL A 402 -11.11 -6.72 -24.16
N TYR A 403 -12.25 -7.36 -24.35
CA TYR A 403 -13.51 -6.87 -23.80
C TYR A 403 -13.53 -7.11 -22.28
N ASN A 404 -13.78 -6.05 -21.52
CA ASN A 404 -13.96 -6.13 -20.07
C ASN A 404 -15.45 -6.18 -19.73
N PHE A 405 -15.98 -7.39 -19.59
CA PHE A 405 -17.35 -7.65 -19.15
C PHE A 405 -17.48 -7.82 -17.63
N GLY A 406 -16.44 -7.46 -16.88
CA GLY A 406 -16.45 -7.51 -15.42
C GLY A 406 -17.40 -6.48 -14.82
N VAL A 407 -18.22 -6.90 -13.86
CA VAL A 407 -19.12 -6.03 -13.12
C VAL A 407 -19.08 -6.37 -11.64
N THR A 408 -18.85 -5.35 -10.81
CA THR A 408 -18.75 -5.46 -9.36
C THR A 408 -19.95 -6.20 -8.80
N ALA A 409 -19.66 -7.10 -7.86
CA ALA A 409 -20.62 -7.96 -7.18
C ALA A 409 -21.32 -9.00 -8.05
N PHE A 410 -20.92 -9.20 -9.31
CA PHE A 410 -21.39 -10.34 -10.07
C PHE A 410 -20.96 -11.65 -9.43
N SER A 411 -21.77 -12.67 -9.69
CA SER A 411 -21.45 -14.07 -9.46
C SER A 411 -21.59 -14.87 -10.74
N THR A 412 -21.14 -16.13 -10.72
CA THR A 412 -21.00 -16.99 -11.91
C THR A 412 -22.28 -17.13 -12.74
N ASP A 413 -23.46 -17.09 -12.13
CA ASP A 413 -24.75 -17.09 -12.84
C ASP A 413 -25.02 -15.78 -13.62
N GLN A 414 -24.66 -14.61 -13.08
CA GLN A 414 -24.70 -13.34 -13.81
C GLN A 414 -23.62 -13.27 -14.89
N GLU A 415 -22.44 -13.84 -14.65
CA GLU A 415 -21.36 -13.96 -15.62
C GLU A 415 -21.76 -14.85 -16.80
N PHE A 416 -22.40 -16.00 -16.54
CA PHE A 416 -23.00 -16.85 -17.56
C PHE A 416 -24.09 -16.12 -18.34
N THR A 417 -24.98 -15.40 -17.65
CA THR A 417 -26.03 -14.62 -18.31
C THR A 417 -25.45 -13.53 -19.21
N THR A 418 -24.36 -12.89 -18.77
CA THR A 418 -23.61 -11.89 -19.56
C THR A 418 -22.97 -12.56 -20.77
N PHE A 419 -22.32 -13.70 -20.59
CA PHE A 419 -21.74 -14.50 -21.65
C PHE A 419 -22.74 -14.83 -22.76
N ILE A 420 -23.88 -15.43 -22.43
CA ILE A 420 -24.90 -15.81 -23.42
C ILE A 420 -25.47 -14.60 -24.16
N GLN A 421 -25.61 -13.45 -23.50
CA GLN A 421 -26.12 -12.25 -24.16
C GLN A 421 -25.16 -11.62 -25.16
N TRP A 422 -23.85 -11.80 -24.95
CA TRP A 422 -22.83 -11.03 -25.64
C TRP A 422 -21.92 -11.84 -26.55
N ILE A 423 -21.78 -13.16 -26.34
CA ILE A 423 -20.82 -13.97 -27.10
C ILE A 423 -21.08 -13.94 -28.61
N ASP A 424 -22.34 -13.84 -29.04
CA ASP A 424 -22.70 -13.74 -30.47
C ASP A 424 -22.63 -12.30 -31.02
N ARG A 425 -22.34 -11.31 -30.16
CA ARG A 425 -22.21 -9.88 -30.51
C ARG A 425 -20.77 -9.41 -30.62
N VAL A 426 -19.83 -10.20 -30.12
CA VAL A 426 -18.39 -9.91 -30.17
C VAL A 426 -17.65 -11.07 -30.83
N ASP A 427 -16.77 -10.78 -31.78
CA ASP A 427 -15.90 -11.81 -32.35
C ASP A 427 -14.64 -11.91 -31.50
N VAL A 428 -14.58 -12.94 -30.64
CA VAL A 428 -13.44 -13.25 -29.77
C VAL A 428 -12.94 -14.65 -30.01
N GLU A 429 -11.65 -14.88 -29.78
CA GLU A 429 -11.03 -16.20 -29.86
C GLU A 429 -11.07 -16.93 -28.50
N TRP A 430 -10.94 -16.15 -27.43
CA TRP A 430 -10.94 -16.62 -26.05
C TRP A 430 -12.04 -15.99 -25.22
N VAL A 431 -12.54 -16.78 -24.27
CA VAL A 431 -13.34 -16.35 -23.15
C VAL A 431 -12.59 -16.72 -21.88
N ALA A 432 -12.42 -15.75 -20.98
CA ALA A 432 -11.75 -15.90 -19.71
C ALA A 432 -12.72 -15.49 -18.59
N LEU A 433 -12.88 -16.30 -17.56
CA LEU A 433 -13.70 -15.97 -16.39
C LEU A 433 -12.82 -15.87 -15.14
N LEU A 434 -12.84 -14.74 -14.45
CA LEU A 434 -12.15 -14.55 -13.17
C LEU A 434 -13.09 -14.97 -12.04
N PHE A 435 -12.81 -16.13 -11.45
CA PHE A 435 -13.56 -16.68 -10.34
C PHE A 435 -13.01 -16.17 -9.01
N TYR A 436 -13.87 -15.61 -8.15
CA TYR A 436 -13.50 -15.16 -6.81
C TYR A 436 -14.44 -15.77 -5.75
N GLY A 437 -14.07 -15.73 -4.47
CA GLY A 437 -14.86 -16.41 -3.43
C GLY A 437 -16.28 -15.85 -3.23
N ASN A 438 -16.58 -14.62 -3.67
CA ASN A 438 -17.93 -14.07 -3.68
C ASN A 438 -18.88 -14.84 -4.61
N ASP A 439 -18.37 -15.47 -5.68
CA ASP A 439 -19.14 -16.34 -6.56
C ASP A 439 -19.85 -17.44 -5.78
N ILE A 440 -19.17 -18.01 -4.78
CA ILE A 440 -19.72 -19.05 -3.93
C ILE A 440 -20.88 -18.49 -3.10
N LEU A 441 -20.74 -17.28 -2.59
CA LEU A 441 -21.74 -16.67 -1.72
C LEU A 441 -23.00 -16.24 -2.50
N TYR A 442 -22.84 -15.80 -3.75
CA TYR A 442 -23.90 -15.15 -4.51
C TYR A 442 -24.48 -15.97 -5.66
N THR A 443 -23.85 -17.07 -6.08
CA THR A 443 -24.45 -17.95 -7.09
C THR A 443 -25.68 -18.66 -6.54
N GLY A 444 -26.78 -18.62 -7.30
CA GLY A 444 -28.03 -19.30 -6.93
C GLY A 444 -28.88 -18.58 -5.87
N VAL A 445 -28.50 -17.37 -5.44
CA VAL A 445 -29.31 -16.55 -4.52
C VAL A 445 -29.96 -15.37 -5.22
N LYS A 446 -31.17 -15.02 -4.78
CA LYS A 446 -31.99 -13.94 -5.38
C LYS A 446 -31.43 -12.54 -5.16
N ARG A 447 -30.44 -12.40 -4.27
CA ARG A 447 -29.78 -11.13 -3.96
C ARG A 447 -28.26 -11.32 -3.86
N GLY A 448 -27.52 -10.44 -4.51
CA GLY A 448 -26.08 -10.28 -4.33
C GLY A 448 -25.81 -8.82 -3.95
N TYR A 449 -24.98 -8.58 -2.93
CA TYR A 449 -24.71 -7.22 -2.45
C TYR A 449 -25.97 -6.40 -2.09
N ASP A 450 -26.97 -7.08 -1.51
CA ASP A 450 -28.32 -6.55 -1.24
C ASP A 450 -29.10 -6.08 -2.47
N LEU A 451 -28.60 -6.31 -3.68
CA LEU A 451 -29.29 -6.01 -4.92
C LEU A 451 -29.99 -7.25 -5.48
N PRO A 452 -31.23 -7.13 -5.98
CA PRO A 452 -31.92 -8.24 -6.60
C PRO A 452 -31.21 -8.65 -7.90
N LYS A 453 -31.14 -9.95 -8.15
CA LYS A 453 -30.56 -10.51 -9.37
C LYS A 453 -31.37 -11.69 -9.88
N PRO A 454 -31.30 -12.00 -11.19
CA PRO A 454 -31.88 -13.21 -11.72
C PRO A 454 -31.22 -14.46 -11.12
N VAL A 455 -31.98 -15.55 -11.07
CA VAL A 455 -31.52 -16.85 -10.57
C VAL A 455 -32.01 -17.93 -11.51
N TYR A 456 -31.13 -18.84 -11.91
CA TYR A 456 -31.52 -20.04 -12.64
C TYR A 456 -32.15 -21.07 -11.70
N GLU A 457 -33.20 -21.74 -12.16
CA GLU A 457 -33.87 -22.78 -11.38
C GLU A 457 -32.96 -24.01 -11.24
N GLU A 458 -32.99 -24.63 -10.07
CA GLU A 458 -32.35 -25.92 -9.81
C GLU A 458 -33.43 -27.00 -9.79
N VAL A 459 -33.29 -28.01 -10.65
CA VAL A 459 -34.18 -29.18 -10.73
C VAL A 459 -33.34 -30.43 -10.51
N ASP A 460 -33.64 -31.19 -9.47
CA ASP A 460 -32.92 -32.42 -9.10
C ASP A 460 -31.38 -32.25 -8.98
N GLY A 461 -30.94 -31.14 -8.39
CA GLY A 461 -29.51 -30.84 -8.20
C GLY A 461 -28.81 -30.31 -9.45
N LYS A 462 -29.55 -30.07 -10.55
CA LYS A 462 -29.00 -29.56 -11.80
C LYS A 462 -29.56 -28.19 -12.15
N VAL A 463 -28.74 -27.32 -12.73
CA VAL A 463 -29.18 -26.04 -13.27
C VAL A 463 -30.04 -26.27 -14.50
N ASP A 464 -31.24 -25.71 -14.51
CA ASP A 464 -32.04 -25.56 -15.72
C ASP A 464 -31.68 -24.23 -16.39
N PHE A 465 -30.72 -24.26 -17.32
CA PHE A 465 -30.28 -23.07 -18.06
C PHE A 465 -31.37 -22.43 -18.94
N ALA A 466 -32.50 -23.12 -19.18
CA ALA A 466 -33.64 -22.56 -19.88
C ALA A 466 -34.61 -21.82 -18.95
N ARG A 467 -34.52 -22.02 -17.63
CA ARG A 467 -35.42 -21.43 -16.63
C ARG A 467 -34.68 -20.47 -15.72
N MET A 468 -34.79 -19.19 -16.05
CA MET A 468 -34.27 -18.10 -15.24
C MET A 468 -35.44 -17.31 -14.62
N THR A 469 -35.49 -17.25 -13.29
CA THR A 469 -36.42 -16.38 -12.57
C THR A 469 -35.83 -14.97 -12.51
N LEU A 470 -36.54 -14.01 -13.08
CA LEU A 470 -36.18 -12.59 -13.01
C LEU A 470 -36.63 -11.96 -11.68
N PRO A 471 -35.97 -10.87 -11.22
CA PRO A 471 -36.48 -10.06 -10.11
C PRO A 471 -37.92 -9.58 -10.36
N SER A 472 -38.74 -9.48 -9.30
CA SER A 472 -40.10 -8.94 -9.43
C SER A 472 -40.07 -7.44 -9.75
N ALA A 473 -41.10 -6.93 -10.43
CA ALA A 473 -41.22 -5.52 -10.78
C ALA A 473 -41.16 -4.59 -9.55
N GLU A 474 -41.74 -5.00 -8.43
CA GLU A 474 -41.69 -4.27 -7.15
C GLU A 474 -40.24 -4.08 -6.67
N TYR A 475 -39.40 -5.10 -6.79
CA TYR A 475 -37.98 -5.01 -6.43
C TYR A 475 -37.19 -4.12 -7.39
N VAL A 476 -37.54 -4.13 -8.68
CA VAL A 476 -36.94 -3.21 -9.67
C VAL A 476 -37.24 -1.76 -9.30
N GLU A 477 -38.47 -1.46 -8.89
CA GLU A 477 -38.86 -0.13 -8.42
C GLU A 477 -38.14 0.25 -7.12
N GLU A 478 -37.99 -0.67 -6.16
CA GLU A 478 -37.16 -0.45 -4.98
C GLU A 478 -35.72 -0.09 -5.34
N MET A 479 -35.10 -0.81 -6.29
CA MET A 479 -33.72 -0.55 -6.68
C MET A 479 -33.59 0.77 -7.43
N ASN A 480 -34.51 1.08 -8.35
CA ASN A 480 -34.53 2.38 -9.03
C ASN A 480 -34.66 3.53 -8.04
N ARG A 481 -35.47 3.39 -6.97
CA ARG A 481 -35.55 4.38 -5.88
C ARG A 481 -34.25 4.54 -5.11
N HIS A 482 -33.49 3.46 -4.90
CA HIS A 482 -32.19 3.53 -4.23
C HIS A 482 -31.07 4.10 -5.11
N LEU A 483 -31.13 3.88 -6.43
CA LEU A 483 -30.10 4.33 -7.37
C LEU A 483 -30.34 5.76 -7.91
N GLN A 484 -31.60 6.20 -8.07
CA GLN A 484 -31.95 7.51 -8.67
C GLN A 484 -31.39 8.76 -7.96
N PRO A 485 -31.39 8.89 -6.61
CA PRO A 485 -31.00 10.14 -5.95
C PRO A 485 -29.54 10.56 -6.20
N LEU A 486 -28.70 9.64 -6.67
CA LEU A 486 -27.27 9.84 -6.84
C LEU A 486 -26.86 10.28 -8.25
N TYR A 487 -27.80 10.34 -9.21
CA TYR A 487 -27.55 10.67 -10.62
C TYR A 487 -27.45 12.18 -10.91
N ASN A 488 -28.08 13.02 -10.09
CA ASN A 488 -28.25 14.45 -10.40
C ASN A 488 -27.08 15.36 -9.96
N SER A 489 -25.99 14.81 -9.42
CA SER A 489 -24.77 15.59 -9.12
C SER A 489 -23.71 15.35 -10.20
N SER A 490 -23.78 16.13 -11.29
CA SER A 490 -22.85 16.06 -12.43
C SER A 490 -21.40 16.40 -12.10
N GLU A 491 -21.15 16.97 -10.91
CA GLU A 491 -19.81 17.24 -10.39
C GLU A 491 -19.69 16.65 -8.98
N THR A 492 -19.37 15.36 -8.89
CA THR A 492 -18.96 14.81 -7.59
C THR A 492 -17.46 15.07 -7.41
N TYR A 493 -17.11 16.25 -6.90
CA TYR A 493 -15.82 16.43 -6.25
C TYR A 493 -15.77 15.48 -5.05
N CYS A 494 -14.86 14.51 -5.07
CA CYS A 494 -14.72 13.46 -4.08
C CYS A 494 -14.21 13.99 -2.72
N CYS A 495 -14.98 14.86 -2.05
CA CYS A 495 -14.59 15.50 -0.80
C CYS A 495 -15.35 14.96 0.43
N PHE A 496 -14.54 14.51 1.37
CA PHE A 496 -14.77 13.80 2.63
C PHE A 496 -15.55 14.56 3.72
N THR A 497 -16.53 13.92 4.39
CA THR A 497 -16.95 14.38 5.74
C THR A 497 -17.40 13.36 6.80
N ASP A 498 -17.71 12.08 6.57
CA ASP A 498 -18.59 11.38 7.55
C ASP A 498 -18.09 10.13 8.33
N LYS A 499 -16.79 10.00 8.66
CA LYS A 499 -16.29 8.84 9.46
C LYS A 499 -15.55 9.15 10.78
N LYS A 500 -15.61 10.38 11.30
CA LYS A 500 -14.86 10.77 12.52
C LYS A 500 -15.25 9.94 13.77
N ALA A 501 -16.52 9.53 13.90
CA ALA A 501 -17.02 8.86 15.11
C ALA A 501 -16.56 7.40 15.27
N SER A 502 -16.51 6.62 14.18
CA SER A 502 -16.18 5.17 14.26
C SER A 502 -14.68 4.89 14.41
N VAL A 503 -13.83 5.79 13.93
CA VAL A 503 -12.38 5.70 14.15
C VAL A 503 -12.06 6.01 15.61
N ALA A 504 -12.61 7.11 16.16
CA ALA A 504 -12.39 7.49 17.55
C ALA A 504 -12.81 6.39 18.54
N ALA A 505 -13.98 5.78 18.37
CA ALA A 505 -14.47 4.71 19.26
C ALA A 505 -13.54 3.48 19.26
N ARG A 506 -12.99 3.09 18.10
CA ARG A 506 -12.05 1.96 17.99
C ARG A 506 -10.70 2.28 18.59
N THR A 507 -10.16 3.47 18.33
CA THR A 507 -8.90 3.91 18.94
C THR A 507 -9.02 3.96 20.46
N LEU A 508 -10.12 4.47 20.99
CA LEU A 508 -10.40 4.47 22.43
C LEU A 508 -10.51 3.04 23.00
N GLY A 509 -11.15 2.11 22.27
CA GLY A 509 -11.20 0.69 22.66
C GLY A 509 -9.81 0.04 22.73
N ARG A 510 -8.95 0.27 21.74
CA ARG A 510 -7.56 -0.22 21.75
C ARG A 510 -6.76 0.37 22.89
N MET A 511 -6.86 1.69 23.10
CA MET A 511 -6.22 2.36 24.24
C MET A 511 -6.70 1.78 25.57
N GLY A 512 -7.99 1.51 25.73
CA GLY A 512 -8.52 0.85 26.92
C GLY A 512 -7.86 -0.51 27.18
N ARG A 513 -7.67 -1.33 26.13
CA ARG A 513 -6.93 -2.60 26.23
C ARG A 513 -5.47 -2.39 26.60
N TYR A 514 -4.77 -1.44 25.97
CA TYR A 514 -3.37 -1.15 26.27
C TYR A 514 -3.18 -0.66 27.71
N LEU A 515 -4.07 0.22 28.18
CA LEU A 515 -4.08 0.71 29.55
C LEU A 515 -4.31 -0.42 30.54
N ALA A 516 -5.21 -1.36 30.26
CA ALA A 516 -5.43 -2.55 31.08
C ALA A 516 -4.22 -3.51 31.10
N LEU A 517 -3.40 -3.51 30.05
CA LEU A 517 -2.20 -4.35 29.93
C LEU A 517 -0.92 -3.69 30.45
N LEU A 518 -0.94 -2.40 30.85
CA LEU A 518 0.21 -1.69 31.40
C LEU A 518 0.96 -2.45 32.52
N PRO A 519 0.30 -3.16 33.47
CA PRO A 519 1.00 -3.93 34.50
C PRO A 519 1.73 -5.19 33.97
N TYR A 520 1.46 -5.59 32.72
CA TYR A 520 1.92 -6.84 32.12
C TYR A 520 2.74 -6.55 30.84
N PRO A 521 4.00 -6.07 30.96
CA PRO A 521 4.76 -5.53 29.83
C PRO A 521 4.96 -6.52 28.68
N GLY A 522 5.12 -7.82 28.97
CA GLY A 522 5.19 -8.86 27.94
C GLY A 522 3.87 -9.01 27.16
N ARG A 523 2.72 -8.93 27.84
CA ARG A 523 1.40 -8.99 27.18
C ARG A 523 1.07 -7.70 26.44
N LEU A 524 1.46 -6.54 26.99
CA LEU A 524 1.33 -5.25 26.31
C LEU A 524 2.18 -5.23 25.04
N TYR A 525 3.43 -5.69 25.10
CA TYR A 525 4.29 -5.80 23.92
C TYR A 525 3.70 -6.75 22.88
N SER A 526 3.28 -7.95 23.27
CA SER A 526 2.61 -8.87 22.35
C SER A 526 1.34 -8.26 21.76
N ALA A 527 0.52 -7.58 22.56
CA ALA A 527 -0.70 -6.92 22.08
C ALA A 527 -0.40 -5.74 21.15
N LEU A 528 0.68 -4.99 21.35
CA LEU A 528 1.11 -3.91 20.46
C LEU A 528 1.71 -4.45 19.16
N VAL A 529 2.57 -5.47 19.23
CA VAL A 529 3.16 -6.12 18.05
C VAL A 529 2.07 -6.81 17.24
N GLU A 530 1.12 -7.45 17.91
CA GLU A 530 -0.07 -8.04 17.31
C GLU A 530 -0.94 -6.94 16.73
N ASP A 531 -1.35 -5.89 17.46
CA ASP A 531 -2.12 -4.78 16.89
C ASP A 531 -1.37 -4.10 15.71
N ILE A 532 -0.03 -4.00 15.70
CA ILE A 532 0.75 -3.48 14.56
C ILE A 532 0.77 -4.43 13.36
N ARG A 533 0.96 -5.74 13.58
CA ARG A 533 0.91 -6.76 12.52
C ARG A 533 -0.52 -6.91 11.97
N THR A 534 -1.50 -6.94 12.86
CA THR A 534 -2.92 -7.09 12.58
C THR A 534 -3.49 -5.84 11.90
N THR A 535 -3.07 -4.62 12.26
CA THR A 535 -3.57 -3.39 11.60
C THR A 535 -3.24 -3.36 10.11
N LYS A 536 -2.29 -4.18 9.63
CA LYS A 536 -2.05 -4.41 8.19
C LYS A 536 -2.70 -5.66 7.59
N LEU A 537 -3.10 -6.68 8.36
CA LEU A 537 -3.50 -7.97 7.77
C LEU A 537 -4.61 -8.74 8.49
N THR A 538 -4.89 -8.45 9.77
CA THR A 538 -5.92 -9.17 10.55
C THR A 538 -6.82 -8.23 11.34
N SER A 539 -6.83 -6.94 11.01
CA SER A 539 -7.96 -6.10 11.35
C SER A 539 -9.18 -6.81 10.76
N PRO A 540 -10.23 -7.11 11.55
CA PRO A 540 -11.51 -7.57 11.00
C PRO A 540 -12.16 -6.54 10.04
N ALA A 541 -11.43 -5.48 9.67
CA ALA A 541 -11.74 -4.50 8.65
C ALA A 541 -10.94 -4.67 7.34
N VAL A 542 -10.08 -5.68 7.16
CA VAL A 542 -9.80 -6.13 5.80
C VAL A 542 -11.12 -6.71 5.34
N HIS A 543 -11.84 -5.95 4.52
CA HIS A 543 -13.15 -6.33 4.02
C HIS A 543 -12.95 -7.43 2.97
N THR A 544 -12.60 -8.63 3.41
CA THR A 544 -12.70 -9.80 2.54
C THR A 544 -14.18 -10.14 2.46
N ASP A 545 -14.73 -10.15 1.25
CA ASP A 545 -16.07 -10.71 1.01
C ASP A 545 -16.12 -12.19 1.40
N VAL A 546 -14.96 -12.85 1.40
CA VAL A 546 -14.79 -14.26 1.75
C VAL A 546 -14.49 -14.40 3.24
N THR A 547 -15.27 -15.23 3.94
CA THR A 547 -15.00 -15.54 5.34
C THR A 547 -13.79 -16.48 5.46
N PRO A 548 -12.99 -16.40 6.54
CA PRO A 548 -11.96 -17.40 6.82
C PRO A 548 -12.51 -18.83 6.84
N GLU A 549 -13.75 -19.01 7.31
CA GLU A 549 -14.43 -20.30 7.30
C GLU A 549 -14.62 -20.84 5.87
N LEU A 550 -14.95 -20.01 4.89
CA LEU A 550 -15.04 -20.46 3.50
C LEU A 550 -13.67 -20.87 2.94
N LEU A 551 -12.60 -20.15 3.29
CA LEU A 551 -11.25 -20.51 2.85
C LEU A 551 -10.76 -21.83 3.45
N GLU A 552 -11.06 -22.05 4.73
CA GLU A 552 -10.58 -23.17 5.54
C GLU A 552 -11.47 -24.42 5.42
N HIS A 553 -12.78 -24.23 5.24
CA HIS A 553 -13.79 -25.30 5.21
C HIS A 553 -14.74 -25.18 4.01
N PRO A 554 -14.21 -25.12 2.77
CA PRO A 554 -15.03 -24.89 1.59
C PRO A 554 -15.98 -26.07 1.29
N GLU A 555 -15.75 -27.25 1.87
CA GLU A 555 -16.68 -28.39 1.83
C GLU A 555 -18.06 -28.08 2.40
N LYS A 556 -18.18 -27.08 3.27
CA LYS A 556 -19.47 -26.62 3.80
C LYS A 556 -20.34 -25.96 2.72
N GLU A 557 -19.71 -25.39 1.69
CA GLU A 557 -20.37 -24.80 0.53
C GLU A 557 -20.32 -25.71 -0.71
N LYS A 558 -20.08 -27.02 -0.52
CA LYS A 558 -19.93 -28.00 -1.62
C LYS A 558 -21.07 -27.92 -2.65
N LYS A 559 -22.33 -27.81 -2.19
CA LYS A 559 -23.49 -27.70 -3.09
C LYS A 559 -23.39 -26.47 -4.02
N ARG A 560 -22.96 -25.32 -3.50
CA ARG A 560 -22.83 -24.09 -4.30
C ARG A 560 -21.64 -24.16 -5.25
N ILE A 561 -20.56 -24.78 -4.80
CA ILE A 561 -19.38 -25.00 -5.64
C ILE A 561 -19.74 -25.96 -6.79
N GLU A 562 -20.47 -27.03 -6.55
CA GLU A 562 -21.00 -27.91 -7.60
C GLU A 562 -21.89 -27.13 -8.58
N LEU A 563 -22.74 -26.23 -8.08
CA LEU A 563 -23.57 -25.34 -8.89
C LEU A 563 -22.73 -24.44 -9.81
N ILE A 564 -21.68 -23.80 -9.27
CA ILE A 564 -20.72 -22.99 -10.04
C ILE A 564 -20.08 -23.81 -11.16
N PHE A 565 -19.61 -25.03 -10.87
CA PHE A 565 -18.99 -25.88 -11.89
C PHE A 565 -19.95 -26.33 -12.98
N GLN A 566 -21.27 -26.38 -12.72
CA GLN A 566 -22.26 -26.57 -13.78
C GLN A 566 -22.30 -25.36 -14.72
N PHE A 567 -22.29 -24.12 -14.20
CA PHE A 567 -22.18 -22.92 -15.03
C PHE A 567 -20.88 -22.88 -15.83
N LEU A 568 -19.73 -23.17 -15.21
CA LEU A 568 -18.43 -23.16 -15.89
C LEU A 568 -18.35 -24.20 -17.00
N ALA A 569 -18.87 -25.42 -16.76
CA ALA A 569 -18.95 -26.46 -17.78
C ALA A 569 -19.88 -26.07 -18.93
N GLU A 570 -20.97 -25.35 -18.64
CA GLU A 570 -21.88 -24.86 -19.67
C GLU A 570 -21.24 -23.75 -20.53
N ILE A 571 -20.51 -22.80 -19.92
CA ILE A 571 -19.75 -21.79 -20.67
C ILE A 571 -18.74 -22.47 -21.59
N ASP A 572 -17.99 -23.46 -21.08
CA ASP A 572 -17.03 -24.22 -21.88
C ASP A 572 -17.71 -24.94 -23.06
N ARG A 573 -18.85 -25.60 -22.82
CA ARG A 573 -19.64 -26.28 -23.85
C ARG A 573 -20.07 -25.31 -24.95
N GLU A 574 -20.64 -24.16 -24.58
CA GLU A 574 -21.10 -23.13 -25.51
C GLU A 574 -19.94 -22.48 -26.27
N CYS A 575 -18.77 -22.32 -25.64
CA CYS A 575 -17.55 -21.87 -26.31
C CYS A 575 -17.10 -22.87 -27.38
N ARG A 576 -17.02 -24.17 -27.05
CA ARG A 576 -16.63 -25.22 -28.01
C ARG A 576 -17.57 -25.28 -29.21
N GLN A 577 -18.88 -25.12 -29.00
CA GLN A 577 -19.87 -25.09 -30.07
C GLN A 577 -19.68 -23.91 -31.05
N ARG A 578 -19.05 -22.83 -30.58
CA ARG A 578 -18.75 -21.62 -31.37
C ARG A 578 -17.29 -21.54 -31.81
N ASP A 579 -16.54 -22.65 -31.71
CA ASP A 579 -15.10 -22.70 -31.99
C ASP A 579 -14.29 -21.66 -31.20
N ARG A 580 -14.69 -21.43 -29.94
CA ARG A 580 -14.02 -20.52 -29.01
C ARG A 580 -13.32 -21.30 -27.91
N ARG A 581 -12.29 -20.70 -27.33
CA ARG A 581 -11.51 -21.29 -26.24
C ARG A 581 -11.91 -20.67 -24.90
N PHE A 582 -12.26 -21.50 -23.93
CA PHE A 582 -12.56 -21.06 -22.56
C PHE A 582 -11.42 -21.36 -21.58
N MET A 583 -11.16 -20.42 -20.67
CA MET A 583 -10.34 -20.62 -19.48
C MET A 583 -10.97 -19.98 -18.24
N VAL A 584 -10.67 -20.54 -17.06
CA VAL A 584 -11.06 -19.99 -15.77
C VAL A 584 -9.83 -19.56 -15.00
N VAL A 585 -9.86 -18.40 -14.36
CA VAL A 585 -8.76 -17.87 -13.57
C VAL A 585 -9.20 -17.83 -12.11
N PHE A 586 -8.51 -18.55 -11.25
CA PHE A 586 -8.76 -18.48 -9.81
C PHE A 586 -8.18 -17.15 -9.28
N VAL A 587 -9.00 -16.31 -8.66
CA VAL A 587 -8.57 -15.10 -7.98
C VAL A 587 -8.38 -15.43 -6.50
N PRO A 588 -7.13 -15.53 -5.99
CA PRO A 588 -6.92 -15.83 -4.59
C PRO A 588 -7.35 -14.66 -3.71
N ASP A 589 -7.88 -14.98 -2.53
CA ASP A 589 -8.12 -13.98 -1.49
C ASP A 589 -6.78 -13.46 -0.94
N ILE A 590 -6.76 -12.20 -0.50
CA ILE A 590 -5.58 -11.56 0.09
C ILE A 590 -4.95 -12.42 1.21
N LEU A 591 -5.77 -13.10 2.02
CA LEU A 591 -5.29 -13.98 3.09
C LEU A 591 -4.56 -15.22 2.56
N GLN A 592 -4.91 -15.72 1.38
CA GLN A 592 -4.23 -16.87 0.75
C GLN A 592 -2.84 -16.47 0.23
N VAL A 593 -2.65 -15.20 -0.13
CA VAL A 593 -1.38 -14.68 -0.67
C VAL A 593 -0.43 -14.22 0.43
N TYR A 594 -0.93 -13.57 1.49
CA TYR A 594 -0.09 -13.04 2.57
C TYR A 594 0.11 -14.00 3.75
N HIS A 595 -0.75 -15.00 3.93
CA HIS A 595 -0.66 -15.98 5.03
C HIS A 595 -0.44 -17.40 4.51
N THR A 596 0.63 -17.59 3.73
CA THR A 596 1.04 -18.91 3.22
C THR A 596 1.49 -19.87 4.32
N ASP A 597 1.67 -19.39 5.56
CA ASP A 597 1.98 -20.19 6.75
C ASP A 597 0.79 -21.01 7.25
N LYS A 598 -0.43 -20.71 6.78
CA LYS A 598 -1.68 -21.38 7.16
C LYS A 598 -2.19 -22.25 6.02
N PRO A 599 -1.76 -23.52 5.92
CA PRO A 599 -2.08 -24.38 4.79
C PRO A 599 -3.58 -24.60 4.61
N GLU A 600 -4.37 -24.54 5.68
CA GLU A 600 -5.83 -24.65 5.68
C GLU A 600 -6.50 -23.58 4.81
N ARG A 601 -5.94 -22.37 4.73
CA ARG A 601 -6.47 -21.29 3.87
C ARG A 601 -6.30 -21.59 2.38
N GLY A 602 -5.44 -22.56 2.04
CA GLY A 602 -5.31 -23.09 0.69
C GLY A 602 -6.36 -24.15 0.33
N ASN A 603 -7.27 -24.53 1.23
CA ASN A 603 -8.26 -25.57 0.95
C ASN A 603 -9.19 -25.19 -0.19
N LEU A 604 -9.72 -23.96 -0.21
CA LEU A 604 -10.58 -23.49 -1.31
C LEU A 604 -9.85 -23.53 -2.66
N ARG A 605 -8.61 -22.99 -2.70
CA ARG A 605 -7.75 -23.02 -3.89
C ARG A 605 -7.55 -24.46 -4.39
N ARG A 606 -7.11 -25.38 -3.51
CA ARG A 606 -6.87 -26.78 -3.88
C ARG A 606 -8.11 -27.45 -4.44
N MET A 607 -9.22 -27.37 -3.71
CA MET A 607 -10.46 -27.99 -4.16
C MET A 607 -10.96 -27.41 -5.48
N PHE A 608 -10.84 -26.09 -5.68
CA PHE A 608 -11.21 -25.47 -6.95
C PHE A 608 -10.38 -26.00 -8.11
N MET A 609 -9.05 -26.08 -7.94
CA MET A 609 -8.15 -26.61 -8.98
C MET A 609 -8.36 -28.11 -9.24
N ASP A 610 -8.65 -28.90 -8.21
CA ASP A 610 -9.00 -30.33 -8.34
C ASP A 610 -10.29 -30.49 -9.16
N LEU A 611 -11.31 -29.68 -8.89
CA LEU A 611 -12.56 -29.67 -9.64
C LEU A 611 -12.36 -29.20 -11.09
N CYS A 612 -11.51 -28.21 -11.34
CA CYS A 612 -11.11 -27.84 -12.70
C CYS A 612 -10.56 -29.05 -13.47
N GLY A 613 -9.63 -29.80 -12.86
CA GLY A 613 -9.08 -31.02 -13.45
C GLY A 613 -10.15 -32.09 -13.69
N ALA A 614 -11.03 -32.34 -12.71
CA ALA A 614 -12.10 -33.32 -12.80
C ALA A 614 -13.13 -33.00 -13.91
N HIS A 615 -13.38 -31.72 -14.18
CA HIS A 615 -14.27 -31.26 -15.23
C HIS A 615 -13.57 -31.02 -16.59
N GLY A 616 -12.25 -31.23 -16.66
CA GLY A 616 -11.47 -30.97 -17.88
C GLY A 616 -11.45 -29.49 -18.29
N LEU A 617 -11.61 -28.58 -17.33
CA LEU A 617 -11.56 -27.14 -17.54
C LEU A 617 -10.10 -26.66 -17.53
N ARG A 618 -9.77 -25.73 -18.44
CA ARG A 618 -8.48 -25.04 -18.43
C ARG A 618 -8.51 -23.98 -17.34
N CYS A 619 -7.76 -24.19 -16.26
CA CYS A 619 -7.69 -23.25 -15.14
C CYS A 619 -6.29 -22.68 -14.93
N LEU A 620 -6.23 -21.39 -14.62
CA LEU A 620 -5.01 -20.65 -14.29
C LEU A 620 -5.04 -20.24 -12.82
N ASP A 621 -3.94 -20.52 -12.12
CA ASP A 621 -3.77 -20.19 -10.70
C ASP A 621 -2.59 -19.23 -10.49
N PRO A 622 -2.84 -17.95 -10.19
CA PRO A 622 -1.81 -16.95 -9.97
C PRO A 622 -1.26 -16.93 -8.54
N SER A 623 -1.77 -17.79 -7.63
CA SER A 623 -1.51 -17.69 -6.18
C SER A 623 -0.03 -17.68 -5.82
N ASP A 624 0.78 -18.58 -6.40
CA ASP A 624 2.19 -18.69 -6.03
C ASP A 624 3.03 -17.51 -6.58
N LYS A 625 2.71 -17.01 -7.78
CA LYS A 625 3.36 -15.83 -8.36
C LYS A 625 3.02 -14.57 -7.56
N LEU A 626 1.76 -14.43 -7.15
CA LEU A 626 1.32 -13.34 -6.28
C LEU A 626 1.97 -13.42 -4.89
N ALA A 627 2.07 -14.61 -4.29
CA ALA A 627 2.72 -14.82 -2.99
C ALA A 627 4.23 -14.56 -3.02
N ALA A 628 4.90 -14.85 -4.14
CA ALA A 628 6.29 -14.47 -4.34
C ALA A 628 6.42 -12.94 -4.49
N ALA A 629 5.56 -12.33 -5.31
CA ALA A 629 5.58 -10.90 -5.58
C ALA A 629 5.19 -10.04 -4.37
N SER A 630 4.31 -10.54 -3.49
CA SER A 630 3.86 -9.85 -2.27
C SER A 630 4.99 -9.55 -1.28
N ARG A 631 6.12 -10.28 -1.39
CA ARG A 631 7.34 -10.03 -0.62
C ARG A 631 8.09 -8.78 -1.07
N LEU A 632 7.88 -8.36 -2.32
CA LEU A 632 8.58 -7.23 -2.94
C LEU A 632 7.73 -5.96 -2.95
N ALA A 633 6.44 -6.09 -3.21
CA ALA A 633 5.50 -4.98 -3.26
C ALA A 633 4.08 -5.44 -2.90
N ASP A 634 3.22 -4.47 -2.57
CA ASP A 634 1.83 -4.74 -2.26
C ASP A 634 1.10 -5.17 -3.54
N VAL A 635 0.65 -6.43 -3.61
CA VAL A 635 -0.11 -6.97 -4.75
C VAL A 635 -1.63 -6.81 -4.57
N TYR A 636 -2.06 -6.42 -3.37
CA TYR A 636 -3.43 -6.03 -3.05
C TYR A 636 -3.47 -4.64 -2.41
N PHE A 637 -4.59 -3.95 -2.56
CA PHE A 637 -5.00 -2.88 -1.66
C PHE A 637 -5.36 -3.51 -0.31
N ILE A 638 -4.51 -3.26 0.69
CA ILE A 638 -4.60 -3.89 2.01
C ILE A 638 -5.94 -3.63 2.71
N ASP A 639 -6.59 -2.51 2.41
CA ASP A 639 -7.82 -2.10 3.07
C ASP A 639 -9.08 -2.77 2.50
N ASP A 640 -9.08 -3.14 1.22
CA ASP A 640 -10.27 -3.71 0.55
C ASP A 640 -10.09 -5.13 0.02
N GLY A 641 -8.85 -5.61 -0.13
CA GLY A 641 -8.59 -6.96 -0.64
C GLY A 641 -8.68 -7.11 -2.16
N HIS A 642 -8.86 -6.02 -2.93
CA HIS A 642 -8.71 -6.02 -4.39
C HIS A 642 -7.25 -5.93 -4.81
N PHE A 643 -6.95 -6.35 -6.04
CA PHE A 643 -5.60 -6.21 -6.59
C PHE A 643 -5.16 -4.74 -6.64
N SER A 644 -3.91 -4.51 -6.25
CA SER A 644 -3.20 -3.28 -6.63
C SER A 644 -2.92 -3.28 -8.14
N PRO A 645 -2.52 -2.15 -8.75
CA PRO A 645 -2.07 -2.13 -10.14
C PRO A 645 -0.98 -3.18 -10.42
N TYR A 646 -0.10 -3.44 -9.44
CA TYR A 646 0.94 -4.45 -9.57
C TYR A 646 0.40 -5.88 -9.56
N GLY A 647 -0.54 -6.20 -8.67
CA GLY A 647 -1.20 -7.51 -8.66
C GLY A 647 -2.00 -7.77 -9.93
N ALA A 648 -2.77 -6.78 -10.39
CA ALA A 648 -3.53 -6.86 -11.64
C ALA A 648 -2.62 -7.05 -12.85
N ARG A 649 -1.47 -6.35 -12.90
CA ARG A 649 -0.44 -6.56 -13.92
C ARG A 649 0.05 -8.01 -13.95
N ILE A 650 0.41 -8.58 -12.79
CA ILE A 650 0.88 -9.97 -12.70
C ILE A 650 -0.15 -10.94 -13.27
N VAL A 651 -1.42 -10.82 -12.86
CA VAL A 651 -2.49 -11.72 -13.33
C VAL A 651 -2.77 -11.53 -14.81
N GLY A 652 -2.87 -10.29 -15.30
CA GLY A 652 -3.08 -9.99 -16.72
C GLY A 652 -1.95 -10.49 -17.62
N GLU A 653 -0.70 -10.42 -17.16
CA GLU A 653 0.45 -10.99 -17.87
C GLU A 653 0.40 -12.51 -17.92
N MET A 654 0.10 -13.18 -16.80
CA MET A 654 -0.06 -14.64 -16.78
C MET A 654 -1.17 -15.10 -17.71
N MET A 655 -2.30 -14.40 -17.74
CA MET A 655 -3.41 -14.69 -18.66
C MET A 655 -2.99 -14.52 -20.13
N ALA A 656 -2.26 -13.44 -20.45
CA ALA A 656 -1.76 -13.22 -21.81
C ALA A 656 -0.74 -14.28 -22.24
N GLU A 657 0.17 -14.68 -21.34
CA GLU A 657 1.14 -15.76 -21.58
C GLU A 657 0.46 -17.10 -21.82
N PHE A 658 -0.56 -17.42 -21.02
CA PHE A 658 -1.39 -18.62 -21.18
C PHE A 658 -2.06 -18.65 -22.56
N ILE A 659 -2.72 -17.56 -22.94
CA ILE A 659 -3.40 -17.43 -24.24
C ILE A 659 -2.42 -17.50 -25.42
N ALA A 660 -1.22 -16.96 -25.26
CA ALA A 660 -0.17 -17.00 -26.28
C ALA A 660 0.50 -18.38 -26.42
N GLY A 661 0.12 -19.37 -25.61
CA GLY A 661 0.71 -20.72 -25.64
C GLY A 661 2.15 -20.77 -25.16
N LYS A 662 2.57 -19.83 -24.30
CA LYS A 662 3.95 -19.77 -23.77
C LYS A 662 4.16 -20.56 -22.47
N ASN A 663 3.10 -21.19 -21.95
CA ASN A 663 3.09 -21.87 -20.65
C ASN A 663 2.83 -23.39 -20.74
N ASP A 664 2.99 -24.00 -21.93
CA ASP A 664 2.99 -25.45 -22.11
C ASP A 664 4.39 -26.05 -21.93
#